data_AF-A0AAD3THU5-F1
#
_entry.id   AF-A0AAD3THU5-F1
#
_cell.length_a   1.000
_cell.length_b   1.000
_cell.length_c   1.000
_cell.angle_alpha   90.00
_cell.angle_beta   90.00
_cell.angle_gamma   90.00
#
_symmetry.space_group_name_H-M   'P 1'
#
loop_
_entity.id
_entity.type
_entity.pdbx_description
1 polymer ?
#
loop_
_entity_poly.entity_id
_entity_poly.type
_entity_poly.pdbx_seq_one_letter_code
_entity_poly.pdbx_strand_id
1 'polypeptide(L)'
;MSFYHAVATFLICCFTVAGTLVGLKSIAAYRSGLEIDTNVSEKDAEEGLSEVLSGGKPVRITNKYLIDYIFTRSLEVAQSFDLPMQIHTGFGDKDLDLRLSNPLHLRNLLEDKRFLKCRIVLLHASYPFSREASYLAAVYPQVHLDFGLAIPKLSIHGMISSVKELLELAPIKKVMFSTDGYAFPETFYLGAKRAREVVFSVLRDACEDGDLSISEAVEAATDIFAKNSIQFYKINMTCNVDSKIASSHYFGKIGTTAPPPSDIAFVRILWVDNSGQCRCRVVPSQRFHDVIKKHGVGLTFACMGMTSFSDGPAIESNLTGVGEIRLIPDLSTQRRIPWTNQEEMVLADMHIKPGESWENCPRGALRRVLKVLKDEFNLEINAGFENEFYMLREREGELVPFDSKPYCSTSGFDAASPVLLEIASALQLLGFPVEQLHAESGKGQYELALQHTVCSCAADGLIFAREVIKAVARKHGLLATFVPKYALDDYGSGSHVHLSLWKNGVNVFMGASGTDRHGMSKAGEEFMAGVLHHLPAIMAFTAPLPNSYDRIQPDTWSGAYLCWGTENREAPLRTACPPGIPGGIVSNFEVRAFDGCANPYLGLAAIIAAGIDGLRKHLCLPDPIKTNPSDLAGKLQRLPKSLAESLESLQKDDIFKDLMGEKLLTAVKGVRKAEIDFYSKNEGAYKRLVHIY
;
A
#
# COMPACT_ATOMS: atom_id res chain seq x y z
N MET A 1 -34.58 10.33 56.22
CA MET A 1 -33.69 9.17 56.35
C MET A 1 -32.55 9.61 57.25
N SER A 2 -32.24 8.93 58.36
CA SER A 2 -31.08 9.30 59.20
C SER A 2 -29.78 9.01 58.44
N PHE A 3 -28.75 9.85 58.62
CA PHE A 3 -27.43 9.66 57.99
C PHE A 3 -26.84 8.28 58.25
N TYR A 4 -26.92 7.81 59.49
CA TYR A 4 -26.50 6.45 59.87
C TYR A 4 -27.19 5.37 59.04
N HIS A 5 -28.49 5.52 58.77
CA HIS A 5 -29.23 4.56 57.96
C HIS A 5 -28.81 4.61 56.49
N ALA A 6 -28.56 5.80 55.94
CA ALA A 6 -28.12 5.98 54.56
C ALA A 6 -26.71 5.39 54.33
N VAL A 7 -25.75 5.68 55.21
CA VAL A 7 -24.38 5.15 55.13
C VAL A 7 -24.36 3.65 55.38
N ALA A 8 -25.11 3.15 56.37
CA ALA A 8 -25.21 1.72 56.63
C ALA A 8 -25.83 0.98 55.44
N THR A 9 -26.87 1.53 54.83
CA THR A 9 -27.47 0.94 53.62
C THR A 9 -26.49 0.95 52.45
N PHE A 10 -25.77 2.06 52.24
CA PHE A 10 -24.73 2.13 51.22
C PHE A 10 -23.66 1.05 51.42
N LEU A 11 -23.10 0.95 52.62
CA LEU A 11 -22.10 -0.06 52.95
C LEU A 11 -22.68 -1.47 52.80
N ILE A 12 -23.83 -1.78 53.39
CA ILE A 12 -24.47 -3.10 53.28
C ILE A 12 -24.70 -3.47 51.81
N CYS A 13 -25.18 -2.55 50.98
CA CYS A 13 -25.33 -2.76 49.56
C CYS A 13 -23.98 -3.09 48.92
N CYS A 14 -22.93 -2.30 49.18
CA CYS A 14 -21.60 -2.58 48.66
C CYS A 14 -21.06 -3.95 49.13
N PHE A 15 -21.17 -4.28 50.42
CA PHE A 15 -20.72 -5.55 51.00
C PHE A 15 -21.49 -6.76 50.44
N THR A 16 -22.80 -6.66 50.24
CA THR A 16 -23.63 -7.77 49.75
C THR A 16 -23.36 -8.12 48.30
N VAL A 17 -23.05 -7.14 47.44
CA VAL A 17 -22.70 -7.39 46.04
C VAL A 17 -21.22 -7.54 45.78
N ALA A 18 -20.33 -7.19 46.74
CA ALA A 18 -18.88 -7.13 46.53
C ALA A 18 -18.28 -8.40 45.94
N GLY A 19 -18.77 -9.60 46.33
CA GLY A 19 -18.30 -10.88 45.78
C GLY A 19 -18.65 -11.12 44.30
N THR A 20 -19.48 -10.26 43.70
CA THR A 20 -19.88 -10.31 42.27
C THR A 20 -19.36 -9.12 41.46
N LEU A 21 -18.74 -8.13 42.12
CA LEU A 21 -18.21 -6.95 41.46
C LEU A 21 -16.81 -7.22 40.90
N VAL A 22 -16.51 -6.58 39.77
CA VAL A 22 -15.16 -6.59 39.17
C VAL A 22 -14.37 -5.32 39.49
N GLY A 23 -15.02 -4.30 40.06
CA GLY A 23 -14.42 -3.02 40.45
C GLY A 23 -15.46 -1.99 40.86
N LEU A 24 -15.00 -0.88 41.43
CA LEU A 24 -15.81 0.31 41.75
C LEU A 24 -15.45 1.45 40.80
N LYS A 25 -16.38 2.36 40.53
CA LYS A 25 -16.15 3.55 39.69
C LYS A 25 -16.61 4.81 40.42
N SER A 26 -15.76 5.83 40.46
CA SER A 26 -16.05 7.11 41.09
C SER A 26 -16.08 8.25 40.08
N ILE A 27 -17.08 9.12 40.22
CA ILE A 27 -17.26 10.36 39.47
C ILE A 27 -17.04 11.61 40.35
N ALA A 28 -16.30 11.50 41.46
CA ALA A 28 -16.04 12.62 42.37
C ALA A 28 -15.49 13.87 41.67
N ALA A 29 -14.65 13.68 40.64
CA ALA A 29 -14.13 14.74 39.78
C ALA A 29 -15.22 15.67 39.21
N TYR A 30 -16.38 15.12 38.83
CA TYR A 30 -17.50 15.88 38.25
C TYR A 30 -18.30 16.68 39.26
N ARG A 31 -18.08 16.43 40.56
CA ARG A 31 -18.93 16.95 41.63
C ARG A 31 -18.15 17.91 42.51
N SER A 32 -17.20 17.39 43.29
CA SER A 32 -16.42 18.16 44.26
C SER A 32 -14.94 18.26 43.92
N GLY A 33 -14.47 17.59 42.87
CA GLY A 33 -13.06 17.55 42.48
C GLY A 33 -12.30 16.35 43.04
N LEU A 34 -11.01 16.28 42.72
CA LEU A 34 -10.11 15.18 43.09
C LEU A 34 -9.27 15.44 44.34
N GLU A 35 -9.39 16.61 44.96
CA GLU A 35 -8.73 16.92 46.23
C GLU A 35 -9.50 16.28 47.39
N ILE A 36 -9.46 14.96 47.51
CA ILE A 36 -10.24 14.22 48.50
C ILE A 36 -9.65 14.44 49.90
N ASP A 37 -10.45 14.97 50.83
CA ASP A 37 -10.10 15.00 52.24
C ASP A 37 -10.32 13.61 52.87
N THR A 38 -9.24 13.01 53.37
CA THR A 38 -9.29 11.66 53.95
C THR A 38 -9.71 11.65 55.43
N ASN A 39 -9.92 12.82 56.04
CA ASN A 39 -10.20 12.99 57.47
C ASN A 39 -11.57 13.60 57.78
N VAL A 40 -12.49 13.62 56.80
CA VAL A 40 -13.85 14.11 57.00
C VAL A 40 -14.53 13.37 58.15
N SER A 41 -15.07 14.12 59.11
CA SER A 41 -15.78 13.53 60.25
C SER A 41 -17.17 13.04 59.84
N GLU A 42 -17.72 12.06 60.59
CA GLU A 42 -19.11 11.60 60.37
C GLU A 42 -20.12 12.74 60.48
N LYS A 43 -19.85 13.71 61.37
CA LYS A 43 -20.71 14.87 61.59
C LYS A 43 -20.77 15.78 60.36
N ASP A 44 -19.61 16.10 59.78
CA ASP A 44 -19.55 16.98 58.60
C ASP A 44 -20.23 16.32 57.38
N ALA A 45 -20.10 15.00 57.25
CA ALA A 45 -20.79 14.24 56.22
C ALA A 45 -22.32 14.17 56.45
N GLU A 46 -22.77 14.10 57.70
CA GLU A 46 -24.20 14.15 58.06
C GLU A 46 -24.82 15.51 57.74
N GLU A 47 -24.12 16.59 58.08
CA GLU A 47 -24.50 17.96 57.71
C GLU A 47 -24.57 18.10 56.18
N GLY A 48 -23.55 17.59 55.47
CA GLY A 48 -23.53 17.58 54.01
C GLY A 48 -24.67 16.79 53.36
N LEU A 49 -25.08 15.66 53.94
CA LEU A 49 -26.26 14.91 53.47
C LEU A 49 -27.55 15.71 53.69
N SER A 50 -27.67 16.39 54.82
CA SER A 50 -28.82 17.22 55.12
C SER A 50 -28.95 18.37 54.12
N GLU A 51 -27.83 19.02 53.77
CA GLU A 51 -27.78 20.04 52.73
C GLU A 51 -28.23 19.50 51.37
N VAL A 52 -27.68 18.35 50.94
CA VAL A 52 -28.02 17.73 49.66
C VAL A 52 -29.51 17.37 49.58
N LEU A 53 -30.10 16.85 50.66
CA LEU A 53 -31.52 16.51 50.72
C LEU A 53 -32.43 17.74 50.78
N SER A 54 -31.92 18.87 51.28
CA SER A 54 -32.62 20.15 51.26
C SER A 54 -32.57 20.83 49.88
N GLY A 55 -31.60 20.46 49.03
CA GLY A 55 -31.51 20.89 47.64
C GLY A 55 -32.68 20.34 46.82
N GLY A 56 -33.42 21.24 46.16
CA GLY A 56 -34.63 20.90 45.40
C GLY A 56 -34.47 19.76 44.37
N LYS A 57 -35.59 19.21 43.90
CA LYS A 57 -35.57 18.08 42.96
C LYS A 57 -35.19 18.51 41.53
N PRO A 58 -34.42 17.70 40.79
CA PRO A 58 -33.86 16.41 41.18
C PRO A 58 -32.66 16.56 42.14
N VAL A 59 -32.60 15.70 43.16
CA VAL A 59 -31.51 15.69 44.15
C VAL A 59 -30.19 15.41 43.44
N ARG A 60 -29.19 16.27 43.66
CA ARG A 60 -27.84 16.10 43.14
C ARG A 60 -26.85 16.16 44.30
N ILE A 61 -26.01 15.13 44.42
CA ILE A 61 -24.95 15.06 45.43
C ILE A 61 -23.79 15.96 44.99
N THR A 62 -23.64 17.13 45.63
CA THR A 62 -22.58 18.10 45.34
C THR A 62 -21.80 18.55 46.57
N ASN A 63 -22.27 18.27 47.79
CA ASN A 63 -21.55 18.64 49.01
C ASN A 63 -20.23 17.85 49.11
N LYS A 64 -19.12 18.58 49.26
CA LYS A 64 -17.76 18.03 49.24
C LYS A 64 -17.49 17.08 50.40
N TYR A 65 -17.86 17.43 51.63
CA TYR A 65 -17.64 16.58 52.80
C TYR A 65 -18.35 15.23 52.65
N LEU A 66 -19.60 15.23 52.18
CA LEU A 66 -20.31 13.99 51.92
C LEU A 66 -19.65 13.15 50.81
N ILE A 67 -19.22 13.76 49.72
CA ILE A 67 -18.57 13.05 48.60
C ILE A 67 -17.26 12.43 49.06
N ASP A 68 -16.41 13.20 49.73
CA ASP A 68 -15.09 12.74 50.20
C ASP A 68 -15.23 11.63 51.25
N TYR A 69 -16.24 11.74 52.13
CA TYR A 69 -16.59 10.68 53.08
C TYR A 69 -17.07 9.40 52.38
N ILE A 70 -17.99 9.49 51.42
CA ILE A 70 -18.45 8.31 50.66
C ILE A 70 -17.29 7.70 49.85
N PHE A 71 -16.42 8.54 49.27
CA PHE A 71 -15.28 8.11 48.49
C PHE A 71 -14.29 7.29 49.33
N THR A 72 -13.92 7.78 50.52
CA THR A 72 -13.03 7.07 51.45
C THR A 72 -13.65 5.77 51.95
N ARG A 73 -14.93 5.75 52.30
CA ARG A 73 -15.66 4.51 52.64
C ARG A 73 -15.69 3.51 51.49
N SER A 74 -15.83 3.98 50.26
CA SER A 74 -15.78 3.13 49.06
C SER A 74 -14.40 2.50 48.86
N LEU A 75 -13.32 3.23 49.17
CA LEU A 75 -11.96 2.69 49.13
C LEU A 75 -11.69 1.67 50.22
N GLU A 76 -12.22 1.86 51.43
CA GLU A 76 -12.13 0.85 52.50
C GLU A 76 -12.77 -0.47 52.07
N VAL A 77 -13.94 -0.40 51.42
CA VAL A 77 -14.58 -1.57 50.81
C VAL A 77 -13.72 -2.15 49.69
N ALA A 78 -13.26 -1.31 48.77
CA ALA A 78 -12.43 -1.76 47.64
C ALA A 78 -11.20 -2.53 48.12
N GLN A 79 -10.52 -2.03 49.16
CA GLN A 79 -9.37 -2.68 49.75
C GLN A 79 -9.71 -3.98 50.47
N SER A 80 -10.83 -4.00 51.21
CA SER A 80 -11.26 -5.19 51.98
C SER A 80 -11.62 -6.36 51.07
N PHE A 81 -12.13 -6.08 49.87
CA PHE A 81 -12.50 -7.08 48.87
C PHE A 81 -11.51 -7.22 47.73
N ASP A 82 -10.39 -6.50 47.79
CA ASP A 82 -9.39 -6.42 46.72
C ASP A 82 -10.02 -6.12 45.34
N LEU A 83 -10.90 -5.12 45.31
CA LEU A 83 -11.51 -4.58 44.11
C LEU A 83 -10.72 -3.36 43.61
N PRO A 84 -10.52 -3.24 42.29
CA PRO A 84 -9.96 -2.03 41.73
C PRO A 84 -10.95 -0.87 41.79
N MET A 85 -10.44 0.34 42.02
CA MET A 85 -11.18 1.60 41.94
C MET A 85 -10.82 2.34 40.66
N GLN A 86 -11.82 2.56 39.81
CA GLN A 86 -11.72 3.42 38.64
C GLN A 86 -12.06 4.85 39.04
N ILE A 87 -11.14 5.78 38.80
CA ILE A 87 -11.34 7.18 39.11
C ILE A 87 -11.41 7.95 37.80
N HIS A 88 -12.53 8.64 37.63
CA HIS A 88 -12.69 9.54 36.50
C HIS A 88 -11.77 10.75 36.62
N THR A 89 -11.03 11.09 35.56
CA THR A 89 -10.12 12.24 35.54
C THR A 89 -10.24 13.02 34.22
N GLY A 90 -10.28 14.35 34.29
CA GLY A 90 -10.12 15.22 33.12
C GLY A 90 -11.29 15.37 32.13
N PHE A 91 -11.82 14.30 31.53
CA PHE A 91 -12.77 14.41 30.41
C PHE A 91 -14.20 14.05 30.79
N GLY A 92 -15.20 14.93 30.79
CA GLY A 92 -16.56 14.54 31.23
C GLY A 92 -17.69 15.52 30.87
N ASP A 93 -18.89 15.20 31.36
CA ASP A 93 -20.14 15.95 31.29
C ASP A 93 -20.03 17.42 31.69
N LYS A 94 -21.07 18.19 31.35
CA LYS A 94 -21.24 19.63 31.63
C LYS A 94 -21.03 20.07 33.10
N ASP A 95 -21.04 19.13 34.03
CA ASP A 95 -20.91 19.37 35.46
C ASP A 95 -19.44 19.45 35.92
N LEU A 96 -18.51 18.99 35.08
CA LEU A 96 -17.10 18.89 35.40
C LEU A 96 -16.41 20.26 35.38
N ASP A 97 -15.85 20.67 36.51
CA ASP A 97 -14.85 21.73 36.53
C ASP A 97 -13.47 21.13 36.25
N LEU A 98 -12.96 21.36 35.05
CA LEU A 98 -11.70 20.79 34.59
C LEU A 98 -10.53 21.12 35.54
N ARG A 99 -10.56 22.29 36.20
CA ARG A 99 -9.50 22.72 37.14
C ARG A 99 -9.39 21.80 38.35
N LEU A 100 -10.52 21.31 38.83
CA LEU A 100 -10.60 20.43 40.01
C LEU A 100 -10.38 18.95 39.68
N SER A 101 -10.17 18.64 38.40
CA SER A 101 -10.03 17.26 37.89
C SER A 101 -8.59 16.85 37.58
N ASN A 102 -7.62 17.69 37.93
CA ASN A 102 -6.20 17.37 37.80
C ASN A 102 -5.87 16.18 38.74
N PRO A 103 -5.30 15.08 38.22
CA PRO A 103 -5.04 13.89 39.02
C PRO A 103 -4.01 14.12 40.15
N LEU A 104 -3.17 15.16 40.10
CA LEU A 104 -2.23 15.48 41.19
C LEU A 104 -2.92 15.79 42.52
N HIS A 105 -4.17 16.22 42.50
CA HIS A 105 -4.95 16.44 43.72
C HIS A 105 -5.17 15.16 44.53
N LEU A 106 -5.02 13.98 43.91
CA LEU A 106 -5.11 12.69 44.60
C LEU A 106 -3.89 12.38 45.48
N ARG A 107 -2.83 13.21 45.48
CA ARG A 107 -1.59 12.91 46.21
C ARG A 107 -1.82 12.59 47.69
N ASN A 108 -2.61 13.41 48.40
CA ASN A 108 -2.90 13.18 49.82
C ASN A 108 -3.56 11.82 50.06
N LEU A 109 -4.47 11.43 49.16
CA LEU A 109 -5.14 10.13 49.19
C LEU A 109 -4.17 8.98 48.91
N LEU A 110 -3.31 9.12 47.89
CA LEU A 110 -2.34 8.10 47.48
C LEU A 110 -1.24 7.88 48.52
N GLU A 111 -0.94 8.88 49.35
CA GLU A 111 0.05 8.83 50.43
C GLU A 111 -0.58 8.43 51.79
N ASP A 112 -1.90 8.32 51.89
CA ASP A 112 -2.59 7.85 53.09
C ASP A 112 -2.29 6.36 53.32
N LYS A 113 -1.71 6.06 54.50
CA LYS A 113 -1.29 4.70 54.88
C LYS A 113 -2.41 3.68 54.81
N ARG A 114 -3.67 4.10 54.99
CA ARG A 114 -4.83 3.22 54.90
C ARG A 114 -4.95 2.62 53.49
N PHE A 115 -4.70 3.42 52.45
CA PHE A 115 -5.06 3.10 51.06
C PHE A 115 -3.87 2.73 50.15
N LEU A 116 -2.66 2.54 50.69
CA LEU A 116 -1.46 2.21 49.92
C LEU A 116 -1.59 0.92 49.08
N LYS A 117 -2.50 0.02 49.45
CA LYS A 117 -2.74 -1.26 48.75
C LYS A 117 -3.93 -1.22 47.78
N CYS A 118 -4.66 -0.10 47.70
CA CYS A 118 -5.81 0.04 46.80
C CYS A 118 -5.37 0.04 45.35
N ARG A 119 -5.94 -0.82 44.51
CA ARG A 119 -5.66 -0.82 43.07
C ARG A 119 -6.46 0.30 42.40
N ILE A 120 -5.78 1.31 41.87
CA ILE A 120 -6.43 2.49 41.29
C ILE A 120 -6.10 2.58 39.80
N VAL A 121 -7.12 2.85 38.98
CA VAL A 121 -6.95 3.20 37.57
C VAL A 121 -7.56 4.58 37.29
N LEU A 122 -6.75 5.47 36.71
CA LEU A 122 -7.18 6.79 36.26
C LEU A 122 -7.70 6.68 34.83
N LEU A 123 -8.96 7.04 34.62
CA LEU A 123 -9.62 6.88 33.33
C LEU A 123 -9.39 8.10 32.41
N HIS A 124 -9.58 7.87 31.11
CA HIS A 124 -9.68 8.89 30.06
C HIS A 124 -8.38 9.63 29.76
N ALA A 125 -7.24 8.96 29.96
CA ALA A 125 -5.90 9.55 29.85
C ALA A 125 -5.73 10.82 30.69
N SER A 126 -6.62 11.05 31.67
CA SER A 126 -6.70 12.27 32.46
C SER A 126 -6.74 13.58 31.67
N TYR A 127 -7.26 13.59 30.44
CA TYR A 127 -7.20 14.76 29.55
C TYR A 127 -7.65 16.08 30.23
N PRO A 128 -6.89 17.19 30.16
CA PRO A 128 -5.63 17.38 29.44
C PRO A 128 -4.36 17.02 30.24
N PHE A 129 -4.50 16.49 31.45
CA PHE A 129 -3.43 16.23 32.42
C PHE A 129 -2.76 14.85 32.25
N SER A 130 -2.53 14.43 31.00
CA SER A 130 -1.97 13.11 30.71
C SER A 130 -0.56 12.94 31.29
N ARG A 131 0.25 14.01 31.29
CA ARG A 131 1.62 14.01 31.82
C ARG A 131 1.65 13.82 33.33
N GLU A 132 0.76 14.52 34.04
CA GLU A 132 0.58 14.38 35.48
C GLU A 132 0.12 12.97 35.87
N ALA A 133 -0.80 12.40 35.10
CA ALA A 133 -1.26 11.03 35.30
C ALA A 133 -0.12 10.02 35.11
N SER A 134 0.68 10.18 34.05
CA SER A 134 1.86 9.36 33.79
C SER A 134 2.90 9.45 34.89
N TYR A 135 3.15 10.65 35.43
CA TYR A 135 4.00 10.83 36.59
C TYR A 135 3.47 10.05 37.81
N LEU A 136 2.18 10.14 38.12
CA LEU A 136 1.60 9.38 39.23
C LEU A 136 1.70 7.86 39.03
N ALA A 137 1.47 7.36 37.82
CA ALA A 137 1.61 5.94 37.50
C ALA A 137 3.06 5.45 37.61
N ALA A 138 4.04 6.31 37.30
CA ALA A 138 5.46 6.01 37.46
C ALA A 138 5.87 5.95 38.94
N VAL A 139 5.40 6.88 39.76
CA VAL A 139 5.83 7.04 41.16
C VAL A 139 5.06 6.14 42.12
N TYR A 140 3.75 6.00 41.96
CA TYR A 140 2.90 5.27 42.90
C TYR A 140 2.63 3.84 42.37
N PRO A 141 3.04 2.78 43.10
CA PRO A 141 2.87 1.40 42.65
C PRO A 141 1.40 1.03 42.41
N GLN A 142 0.51 1.68 43.14
CA GLN A 142 -0.92 1.37 43.14
C GLN A 142 -1.74 2.09 42.05
N VAL A 143 -1.12 3.01 41.28
CA VAL A 143 -1.78 3.79 40.22
C VAL A 143 -1.51 3.20 38.84
N HIS A 144 -2.58 3.00 38.08
CA HIS A 144 -2.60 2.55 36.68
C HIS A 144 -3.38 3.56 35.83
N LEU A 145 -3.23 3.48 34.51
CA LEU A 145 -3.86 4.40 33.55
C LEU A 145 -4.72 3.63 32.55
N ASP A 146 -5.83 4.25 32.16
CA ASP A 146 -6.64 3.85 31.02
C ASP A 146 -6.79 5.03 30.06
N PHE A 147 -6.41 4.84 28.80
CA PHE A 147 -6.41 5.93 27.81
C PHE A 147 -7.70 6.04 26.99
N GLY A 148 -8.79 5.37 27.36
CA GLY A 148 -9.93 5.13 26.48
C GLY A 148 -10.52 6.32 25.74
N LEU A 149 -10.56 7.52 26.37
CA LEU A 149 -11.02 8.77 25.74
C LEU A 149 -9.92 9.68 25.19
N ALA A 150 -8.66 9.25 25.20
CA ALA A 150 -7.67 9.79 24.26
C ALA A 150 -8.06 9.49 22.80
N ILE A 151 -8.99 8.53 22.62
CA ILE A 151 -9.67 8.16 21.39
C ILE A 151 -11.18 8.46 21.61
N PRO A 152 -11.92 9.18 20.75
CA PRO A 152 -11.58 9.68 19.43
C PRO A 152 -11.35 11.20 19.45
N LYS A 153 -10.09 11.64 19.64
CA LYS A 153 -9.75 13.04 19.30
C LYS A 153 -9.96 13.27 17.80
N LEU A 154 -10.25 14.52 17.43
CA LEU A 154 -10.56 14.91 16.05
C LEU A 154 -9.48 14.49 15.04
N SER A 155 -8.21 14.62 15.40
CA SER A 155 -7.08 14.27 14.53
C SER A 155 -6.37 13.00 15.02
N ILE A 156 -5.96 12.16 14.06
CA ILE A 156 -5.11 10.99 14.32
C ILE A 156 -3.80 11.43 15.00
N HIS A 157 -3.22 12.54 14.56
CA HIS A 157 -2.05 13.13 15.21
C HIS A 157 -2.31 13.48 16.69
N GLY A 158 -3.48 14.05 17.01
CA GLY A 158 -3.85 14.35 18.40
C GLY A 158 -4.00 13.09 19.25
N MET A 159 -4.53 12.01 18.68
CA MET A 159 -4.60 10.70 19.35
C MET A 159 -3.20 10.12 19.60
N ILE A 160 -2.35 10.10 18.57
CA ILE A 160 -0.94 9.65 18.66
C ILE A 160 -0.19 10.45 19.72
N SER A 161 -0.26 11.79 19.66
CA SER A 161 0.40 12.67 20.62
C SER A 161 -0.04 12.40 22.06
N SER A 162 -1.32 12.11 22.29
CA SER A 162 -1.84 11.82 23.64
C SER A 162 -1.31 10.51 24.19
N VAL A 163 -1.25 9.47 23.34
CA VAL A 163 -0.74 8.16 23.74
C VAL A 163 0.79 8.21 23.90
N LYS A 164 1.51 8.96 23.06
CA LYS A 164 2.95 9.23 23.25
C LYS A 164 3.22 9.91 24.59
N GLU A 165 2.54 11.02 24.87
CA GLU A 165 2.69 11.72 26.16
C GLU A 165 2.39 10.81 27.36
N LEU A 166 1.42 9.90 27.22
CA LEU A 166 1.09 8.96 28.27
C LEU A 166 2.21 7.93 28.48
N LEU A 167 2.73 7.34 27.40
CA LEU A 167 3.77 6.32 27.42
C LEU A 167 5.19 6.85 27.67
N GLU A 168 5.40 8.16 27.58
CA GLU A 168 6.70 8.82 27.84
C GLU A 168 7.22 8.54 29.26
N LEU A 169 6.31 8.54 30.25
CA LEU A 169 6.65 8.34 31.67
C LEU A 169 5.96 7.13 32.29
N ALA A 170 4.76 6.77 31.83
CA ALA A 170 4.01 5.69 32.46
C ALA A 170 4.64 4.32 32.10
N PRO A 171 4.89 3.44 33.09
CA PRO A 171 5.32 2.09 32.79
C PRO A 171 4.28 1.39 31.92
N ILE A 172 4.69 0.79 30.79
CA ILE A 172 3.80 0.11 29.83
C ILE A 172 2.89 -0.91 30.53
N LYS A 173 3.40 -1.63 31.53
CA LYS A 173 2.66 -2.63 32.33
C LYS A 173 1.56 -2.04 33.24
N LYS A 174 1.45 -0.71 33.31
CA LYS A 174 0.43 0.01 34.05
C LYS A 174 -0.53 0.78 33.15
N VAL A 175 -0.39 0.66 31.83
CA VAL A 175 -1.25 1.35 30.85
C VAL A 175 -2.19 0.35 30.21
N MET A 176 -3.48 0.66 30.22
CA MET A 176 -4.55 -0.19 29.71
C MET A 176 -5.41 0.59 28.72
N PHE A 177 -6.21 -0.16 27.98
CA PHE A 177 -7.20 0.38 27.06
C PHE A 177 -8.60 -0.11 27.37
N SER A 178 -9.54 0.83 27.45
CA SER A 178 -10.97 0.62 27.35
C SER A 178 -11.51 1.50 26.23
N THR A 179 -12.60 1.12 25.57
CA THR A 179 -13.18 2.00 24.53
C THR A 179 -13.93 3.18 25.12
N ASP A 180 -14.32 3.08 26.39
CA ASP A 180 -15.29 3.95 27.08
C ASP A 180 -16.49 4.32 26.19
N GLY A 181 -16.87 3.40 25.29
CA GLY A 181 -17.94 3.61 24.34
C GLY A 181 -19.26 3.78 25.06
N TYR A 182 -20.05 4.75 24.62
CA TYR A 182 -21.39 5.01 25.15
C TYR A 182 -22.38 5.22 24.00
N ALA A 183 -23.65 4.91 24.27
CA ALA A 183 -24.83 5.04 23.42
C ALA A 183 -24.87 4.21 22.11
N PHE A 184 -23.76 4.13 21.37
CA PHE A 184 -23.74 3.57 20.01
C PHE A 184 -22.70 2.43 19.89
N PRO A 185 -23.06 1.25 19.36
CA PRO A 185 -22.13 0.15 19.07
C PRO A 185 -20.88 0.60 18.27
N GLU A 186 -21.06 1.56 17.38
CA GLU A 186 -20.01 2.15 16.55
C GLU A 186 -18.92 2.81 17.39
N THR A 187 -19.25 3.45 18.51
CA THR A 187 -18.26 4.07 19.39
C THR A 187 -17.32 3.03 19.99
N PHE A 188 -17.84 1.85 20.35
CA PHE A 188 -17.02 0.74 20.84
C PHE A 188 -16.11 0.21 19.74
N TYR A 189 -16.66 -0.02 18.54
CA TYR A 189 -15.88 -0.54 17.41
C TYR A 189 -14.80 0.45 16.96
N LEU A 190 -15.17 1.72 16.76
CA LEU A 190 -14.25 2.77 16.32
C LEU A 190 -13.18 3.05 17.38
N GLY A 191 -13.55 3.11 18.66
CA GLY A 191 -12.59 3.22 19.76
C GLY A 191 -11.56 2.09 19.72
N ALA A 192 -12.02 0.84 19.62
CA ALA A 192 -11.13 -0.33 19.59
C ALA A 192 -10.24 -0.38 18.34
N LYS A 193 -10.78 0.01 17.18
CA LYS A 193 -9.99 0.07 15.92
C LYS A 193 -8.93 1.17 16.00
N ARG A 194 -9.33 2.39 16.34
CA ARG A 194 -8.42 3.55 16.40
C ARG A 194 -7.35 3.39 17.46
N ALA A 195 -7.67 2.82 18.62
CA ALA A 195 -6.67 2.54 19.64
C ALA A 195 -5.57 1.61 19.12
N ARG A 196 -5.90 0.54 18.39
CA ARG A 196 -4.89 -0.36 17.80
C ARG A 196 -4.01 0.35 16.77
N GLU A 197 -4.61 1.15 15.89
CA GLU A 197 -3.86 1.93 14.89
C GLU A 197 -2.90 2.94 15.54
N VAL A 198 -3.37 3.61 16.61
CA VAL A 198 -2.59 4.61 17.35
C VAL A 198 -1.46 3.94 18.13
N VAL A 199 -1.75 2.89 18.90
CA VAL A 199 -0.72 2.14 19.64
C VAL A 199 0.30 1.53 18.69
N PHE A 200 -0.13 0.99 17.55
CA PHE A 200 0.79 0.54 16.50
C PHE A 200 1.72 1.66 16.04
N SER A 201 1.17 2.84 15.74
CA SER A 201 1.98 3.97 15.28
C SER A 201 2.99 4.41 16.34
N VAL A 202 2.57 4.51 17.61
CA VAL A 202 3.46 4.89 18.72
C VAL A 202 4.56 3.86 18.94
N LEU A 203 4.23 2.56 18.94
CA LEU A 203 5.22 1.50 19.15
C LEU A 203 6.13 1.28 17.94
N ARG A 204 5.63 1.49 16.72
CA ARG A 204 6.45 1.48 15.51
C ARG A 204 7.48 2.60 15.56
N ASP A 205 7.05 3.83 15.87
CA ASP A 205 7.98 4.96 15.99
C ASP A 205 9.07 4.66 17.04
N ALA A 206 8.69 4.10 18.20
CA ALA A 206 9.67 3.64 19.21
C ALA A 206 10.62 2.53 18.70
N CYS A 207 10.17 1.65 17.80
CA CYS A 207 11.05 0.67 17.16
C CYS A 207 12.01 1.29 16.14
N GLU A 208 11.53 2.26 15.36
CA GLU A 208 12.33 2.99 14.37
C GLU A 208 13.41 3.85 15.05
N ASP A 209 13.07 4.47 16.18
CA ASP A 209 13.97 5.27 17.00
C ASP A 209 14.96 4.42 17.83
N GLY A 210 14.72 3.11 17.92
CA GLY A 210 15.56 2.15 18.65
C GLY A 210 15.29 2.04 20.15
N ASP A 211 14.20 2.63 20.63
CA ASP A 211 13.76 2.56 22.03
C ASP A 211 13.22 1.17 22.41
N LEU A 212 12.62 0.46 21.45
CA LEU A 212 12.10 -0.90 21.62
C LEU A 212 12.50 -1.80 20.46
N SER A 213 12.86 -3.04 20.74
CA SER A 213 12.86 -4.08 19.72
C SER A 213 11.44 -4.42 19.26
N ILE A 214 11.30 -5.01 18.07
CA ILE A 214 10.00 -5.48 17.56
C ILE A 214 9.34 -6.46 18.54
N SER A 215 10.13 -7.32 19.19
CA SER A 215 9.60 -8.28 20.19
C SER A 215 9.02 -7.55 21.40
N GLU A 216 9.71 -6.53 21.90
CA GLU A 216 9.24 -5.73 23.04
C GLU A 216 8.01 -4.89 22.67
N ALA A 217 7.93 -4.36 21.45
CA ALA A 217 6.74 -3.66 20.96
C ALA A 217 5.52 -4.60 20.85
N VAL A 218 5.70 -5.84 20.38
CA VAL A 218 4.61 -6.83 20.34
C VAL A 218 4.15 -7.20 21.76
N GLU A 219 5.09 -7.35 22.71
CA GLU A 219 4.76 -7.59 24.11
C GLU A 219 4.01 -6.39 24.71
N ALA A 220 4.49 -5.16 24.46
CA ALA A 220 3.86 -3.93 24.93
C ALA A 220 2.42 -3.79 24.41
N ALA A 221 2.18 -4.06 23.12
CA ALA A 221 0.83 -4.06 22.56
C ALA A 221 -0.07 -5.11 23.24
N THR A 222 0.47 -6.30 23.50
CA THR A 222 -0.25 -7.39 24.17
C THR A 222 -0.58 -7.03 25.63
N ASP A 223 0.35 -6.39 26.32
CA ASP A 223 0.18 -5.90 27.69
C ASP A 223 -0.93 -4.84 27.74
N ILE A 224 -0.82 -3.81 26.91
CA ILE A 224 -1.76 -2.68 26.84
C ILE A 224 -3.19 -3.14 26.54
N PHE A 225 -3.37 -4.04 25.56
CA PHE A 225 -4.71 -4.44 25.11
C PHE A 225 -5.31 -5.64 25.85
N ALA A 226 -4.51 -6.40 26.62
CA ALA A 226 -5.00 -7.62 27.25
C ALA A 226 -4.41 -7.91 28.63
N LYS A 227 -3.10 -8.16 28.73
CA LYS A 227 -2.54 -8.76 29.96
C LYS A 227 -2.67 -7.83 31.16
N ASN A 228 -2.49 -6.52 30.97
CA ASN A 228 -2.59 -5.55 32.05
C ASN A 228 -3.99 -5.54 32.66
N SER A 229 -5.05 -5.54 31.85
CA SER A 229 -6.43 -5.55 32.34
C SER A 229 -6.82 -6.90 32.95
N ILE A 230 -6.38 -8.02 32.38
CA ILE A 230 -6.60 -9.35 32.96
C ILE A 230 -6.00 -9.44 34.37
N GLN A 231 -4.75 -8.98 34.54
CA GLN A 231 -4.07 -8.97 35.83
C GLN A 231 -4.68 -7.96 36.80
N PHE A 232 -4.97 -6.75 36.33
CA PHE A 232 -5.48 -5.66 37.16
C PHE A 232 -6.93 -5.89 37.62
N TYR A 233 -7.77 -6.55 36.83
CA TYR A 233 -9.15 -6.87 37.23
C TYR A 233 -9.32 -8.32 37.71
N LYS A 234 -8.25 -9.13 37.72
CA LYS A 234 -8.27 -10.56 38.07
C LYS A 234 -9.32 -11.36 37.27
N ILE A 235 -9.37 -11.11 35.97
CA ILE A 235 -10.34 -11.73 35.07
C ILE A 235 -9.96 -13.20 34.87
N ASN A 236 -10.84 -14.12 35.27
CA ASN A 236 -10.62 -15.56 35.12
C ASN A 236 -10.86 -15.97 33.66
N MET A 237 -9.79 -16.06 32.86
CA MET A 237 -9.87 -16.57 31.50
C MET A 237 -9.67 -18.09 31.49
N THR A 238 -10.75 -18.87 31.59
CA THR A 238 -10.73 -20.26 31.12
C THR A 238 -10.81 -20.27 29.60
N CYS A 239 -9.69 -19.97 28.94
CA CYS A 239 -9.54 -20.16 27.50
C CYS A 239 -8.15 -20.78 27.27
N ASN A 240 -8.13 -22.08 26.93
CA ASN A 240 -6.97 -22.75 26.37
C ASN A 240 -6.58 -22.04 25.07
N VAL A 241 -5.59 -21.15 25.13
CA VAL A 241 -4.90 -20.68 23.94
C VAL A 241 -3.76 -21.65 23.71
N ASP A 242 -4.04 -22.71 22.95
CA ASP A 242 -3.02 -23.67 22.52
C ASP A 242 -1.93 -22.95 21.71
N SER A 243 -0.69 -23.10 22.17
CA SER A 243 0.55 -22.58 21.58
C SER A 243 0.96 -23.33 20.30
N LYS A 244 0.01 -23.60 19.39
CA LYS A 244 0.23 -24.30 18.11
C LYS A 244 -0.35 -23.51 16.94
N ILE A 245 0.21 -22.32 16.69
CA ILE A 245 0.16 -21.69 15.36
C ILE A 245 1.60 -21.41 14.94
N ALA A 246 2.36 -22.49 14.83
CA ALA A 246 3.52 -22.58 13.97
C ALA A 246 3.36 -23.90 13.22
N SER A 247 3.42 -23.84 11.89
CA SER A 247 3.37 -24.92 10.88
C SER A 247 2.01 -25.26 10.25
N SER A 248 2.01 -25.12 8.91
CA SER A 248 1.29 -25.90 7.88
C SER A 248 -0.23 -25.71 7.65
N HIS A 249 -0.54 -25.04 6.52
CA HIS A 249 -1.12 -25.62 5.29
C HIS A 249 -2.43 -26.46 5.31
N TYR A 250 -3.38 -25.93 4.50
CA TYR A 250 -4.40 -26.59 3.63
C TYR A 250 -5.90 -26.67 4.04
N PHE A 251 -6.70 -25.90 3.29
CA PHE A 251 -7.99 -26.18 2.61
C PHE A 251 -9.31 -26.48 3.37
N GLY A 252 -10.38 -25.83 2.89
CA GLY A 252 -11.75 -25.77 3.45
C GLY A 252 -12.65 -27.02 3.28
N LYS A 253 -13.87 -27.04 3.83
CA LYS A 253 -15.07 -26.31 3.35
C LYS A 253 -16.19 -26.15 4.41
N ILE A 254 -16.80 -24.95 4.37
CA ILE A 254 -18.23 -24.54 4.46
C ILE A 254 -19.01 -24.75 5.78
N GLY A 255 -19.34 -23.61 6.40
CA GLY A 255 -20.55 -23.37 7.20
C GLY A 255 -20.89 -21.87 7.13
N THR A 256 -22.08 -21.53 6.65
CA THR A 256 -22.55 -20.19 6.33
C THR A 256 -22.86 -19.32 7.54
N THR A 257 -22.12 -18.22 7.72
CA THR A 257 -22.57 -16.96 8.33
C THR A 257 -21.83 -15.81 7.64
N ALA A 258 -22.53 -14.71 7.35
CA ALA A 258 -22.02 -13.60 6.55
C ALA A 258 -20.71 -13.04 7.11
N PRO A 259 -19.70 -12.73 6.26
CA PRO A 259 -18.46 -12.16 6.72
C PRO A 259 -18.71 -10.76 7.31
N PRO A 260 -17.94 -10.34 8.33
CA PRO A 260 -18.03 -8.99 8.89
C PRO A 260 -17.84 -7.94 7.78
N PRO A 261 -18.46 -6.75 7.90
CA PRO A 261 -18.33 -5.71 6.89
C PRO A 261 -16.85 -5.37 6.73
N SER A 262 -16.32 -5.68 5.55
CA SER A 262 -14.98 -5.30 5.14
C SER A 262 -14.87 -3.77 5.28
N ASP A 263 -13.78 -3.28 5.89
CA ASP A 263 -13.51 -1.83 5.92
C ASP A 263 -13.17 -1.29 4.52
N ILE A 264 -13.09 -2.17 3.54
CA ILE A 264 -13.03 -1.88 2.12
C ILE A 264 -14.44 -1.56 1.63
N ALA A 265 -14.64 -0.33 1.17
CA ALA A 265 -15.85 0.10 0.49
C ALA A 265 -15.88 -0.40 -0.96
N PHE A 266 -14.75 -0.32 -1.66
CA PHE A 266 -14.68 -0.59 -3.10
C PHE A 266 -13.50 -1.46 -3.50
N VAL A 267 -13.71 -2.28 -4.53
CA VAL A 267 -12.65 -3.05 -5.19
C VAL A 267 -12.56 -2.58 -6.65
N ARG A 268 -11.37 -2.12 -7.04
CA ARG A 268 -11.01 -1.73 -8.41
C ARG A 268 -10.52 -2.96 -9.18
N ILE A 269 -11.22 -3.32 -10.23
CA ILE A 269 -10.87 -4.44 -11.10
C ILE A 269 -10.17 -3.87 -12.32
N LEU A 270 -8.86 -4.08 -12.40
CA LEU A 270 -7.96 -3.47 -13.35
C LEU A 270 -7.73 -4.34 -14.59
N TRP A 271 -7.59 -3.71 -15.75
CA TRP A 271 -7.05 -4.32 -16.97
C TRP A 271 -6.29 -3.27 -17.78
N VAL A 272 -5.44 -3.72 -18.70
CA VAL A 272 -4.75 -2.83 -19.65
C VAL A 272 -5.25 -3.13 -21.05
N ASP A 273 -5.67 -2.11 -21.79
CA ASP A 273 -6.19 -2.29 -23.15
C ASP A 273 -5.07 -2.33 -24.21
N ASN A 274 -5.45 -2.45 -25.49
CA ASN A 274 -4.48 -2.48 -26.60
C ASN A 274 -3.82 -1.12 -26.85
N SER A 275 -4.37 0.00 -26.38
CA SER A 275 -3.70 1.30 -26.40
C SER A 275 -2.62 1.39 -25.31
N GLY A 276 -2.62 0.50 -24.31
CA GLY A 276 -1.70 0.52 -23.18
C GLY A 276 -2.21 1.30 -21.98
N GLN A 277 -3.46 1.78 -22.02
CA GLN A 277 -4.09 2.45 -20.89
C GLN A 277 -4.55 1.44 -19.84
N CYS A 278 -4.20 1.71 -18.58
CA CYS A 278 -4.77 1.01 -17.43
C CYS A 278 -6.19 1.53 -17.19
N ARG A 279 -7.16 0.62 -17.17
CA ARG A 279 -8.58 0.91 -16.96
C ARG A 279 -9.10 0.14 -15.77
N CYS A 280 -10.18 0.63 -15.18
CA CYS A 280 -10.79 -0.03 -14.05
C CYS A 280 -12.33 -0.07 -14.11
N ARG A 281 -12.90 -1.10 -13.48
CA ARG A 281 -14.28 -1.09 -13.01
C ARG A 281 -14.27 -1.19 -11.51
N VAL A 282 -15.00 -0.29 -10.87
CA VAL A 282 -15.11 -0.24 -9.42
C VAL A 282 -16.43 -0.87 -9.00
N VAL A 283 -16.37 -1.78 -8.03
CA VAL A 283 -17.57 -2.43 -7.47
C VAL A 283 -17.55 -2.33 -5.94
N PRO A 284 -18.73 -2.24 -5.27
CA PRO A 284 -18.79 -2.34 -3.82
C PRO A 284 -18.20 -3.67 -3.32
N SER A 285 -17.45 -3.63 -2.21
CA SER A 285 -16.76 -4.80 -1.64
C SER A 285 -17.69 -5.98 -1.40
N GLN A 286 -18.91 -5.73 -0.89
CA GLN A 286 -19.91 -6.78 -0.71
C GLN A 286 -20.24 -7.50 -2.04
N ARG A 287 -20.52 -6.73 -3.10
CA ARG A 287 -20.78 -7.29 -4.44
C ARG A 287 -19.57 -8.03 -4.98
N PHE A 288 -18.36 -7.53 -4.72
CA PHE A 288 -17.14 -8.20 -5.11
C PHE A 288 -17.05 -9.60 -4.50
N HIS A 289 -17.24 -9.70 -3.18
CA HIS A 289 -17.12 -10.96 -2.47
C HIS A 289 -18.25 -11.94 -2.73
N ASP A 290 -19.48 -11.46 -2.96
CA ASP A 290 -20.64 -12.31 -3.19
C ASP A 290 -20.67 -12.89 -4.62
N VAL A 291 -20.38 -12.04 -5.61
CA VAL A 291 -20.61 -12.35 -7.03
C VAL A 291 -19.34 -12.27 -7.86
N ILE A 292 -18.65 -11.13 -7.83
CA ILE A 292 -17.65 -10.81 -8.86
C ILE A 292 -16.40 -11.69 -8.75
N LYS A 293 -15.93 -12.02 -7.55
CA LYS A 293 -14.77 -12.90 -7.39
C LYS A 293 -14.98 -14.31 -7.99
N LYS A 294 -16.24 -14.73 -8.19
CA LYS A 294 -16.60 -16.06 -8.76
C LYS A 294 -17.00 -15.99 -10.22
N HIS A 295 -17.76 -14.96 -10.59
CA HIS A 295 -18.42 -14.89 -11.91
C HIS A 295 -17.86 -13.80 -12.82
N GLY A 296 -17.00 -12.94 -12.28
CA GLY A 296 -16.49 -11.75 -12.96
C GLY A 296 -17.49 -10.62 -13.10
N VAL A 297 -17.03 -9.51 -13.64
CA VAL A 297 -17.85 -8.36 -14.01
C VAL A 297 -17.93 -8.23 -15.53
N GLY A 298 -19.11 -7.92 -16.05
CA GLY A 298 -19.34 -7.72 -17.48
C GLY A 298 -18.55 -6.55 -18.05
N LEU A 299 -17.99 -6.71 -19.25
CA LEU A 299 -17.32 -5.64 -20.00
C LEU A 299 -17.53 -5.84 -21.51
N THR A 300 -17.75 -4.76 -22.25
CA THR A 300 -17.97 -4.82 -23.72
C THR A 300 -16.70 -5.25 -24.47
N PHE A 301 -16.84 -5.97 -25.59
CA PHE A 301 -15.73 -6.29 -26.48
C PHE A 301 -14.99 -5.05 -27.00
N ALA A 302 -15.70 -3.93 -27.18
CA ALA A 302 -15.13 -2.67 -27.65
C ALA A 302 -13.95 -2.19 -26.80
N CYS A 303 -13.85 -2.57 -25.53
CA CYS A 303 -12.80 -2.09 -24.62
C CYS A 303 -11.36 -2.36 -25.10
N MET A 304 -11.14 -3.45 -25.85
CA MET A 304 -9.82 -3.77 -26.42
C MET A 304 -9.61 -3.16 -27.80
N GLY A 305 -10.62 -2.50 -28.37
CA GLY A 305 -10.51 -1.75 -29.63
C GLY A 305 -10.36 -0.24 -29.43
N MET A 306 -10.49 0.26 -28.21
CA MET A 306 -10.37 1.70 -27.90
C MET A 306 -8.95 2.19 -28.15
N THR A 307 -8.83 3.48 -28.47
CA THR A 307 -7.56 4.15 -28.83
C THR A 307 -7.10 5.10 -27.72
N SER A 308 -5.89 5.62 -27.81
CA SER A 308 -5.40 6.67 -26.91
C SER A 308 -6.19 7.97 -26.93
N PHE A 309 -7.02 8.24 -27.96
CA PHE A 309 -7.74 9.51 -28.12
C PHE A 309 -9.27 9.38 -28.09
N SER A 310 -9.82 8.16 -28.05
CA SER A 310 -11.26 7.93 -28.14
C SER A 310 -11.71 6.64 -27.44
N ASP A 311 -12.84 6.71 -26.75
CA ASP A 311 -13.53 5.57 -26.12
C ASP A 311 -14.45 4.78 -27.08
N GLY A 312 -14.36 5.05 -28.39
CA GLY A 312 -14.94 4.19 -29.44
C GLY A 312 -13.92 3.18 -29.98
N PRO A 313 -14.32 1.94 -30.33
CA PRO A 313 -13.40 0.98 -30.90
C PRO A 313 -12.97 1.41 -32.31
N ALA A 314 -11.69 1.26 -32.63
CA ALA A 314 -11.17 1.44 -33.97
C ALA A 314 -11.84 0.45 -34.93
N ILE A 315 -12.28 0.93 -36.09
CA ILE A 315 -13.05 0.13 -37.07
C ILE A 315 -12.29 -1.15 -37.45
N GLU A 316 -10.98 -1.02 -37.72
CA GLU A 316 -10.14 -2.15 -38.13
C GLU A 316 -9.71 -3.05 -36.98
N SER A 317 -10.14 -2.79 -35.74
CA SER A 317 -9.88 -3.71 -34.63
C SER A 317 -10.82 -4.93 -34.65
N ASN A 318 -11.84 -4.94 -35.51
CA ASN A 318 -12.92 -5.94 -35.57
C ASN A 318 -13.67 -6.15 -34.23
N LEU A 319 -13.64 -5.15 -33.34
CA LEU A 319 -14.36 -5.15 -32.08
C LEU A 319 -15.45 -4.09 -32.13
N THR A 320 -16.63 -4.41 -31.60
CA THR A 320 -17.78 -3.51 -31.58
C THR A 320 -18.42 -3.47 -30.19
N GLY A 321 -19.42 -2.62 -30.01
CA GLY A 321 -20.21 -2.59 -28.79
C GLY A 321 -21.09 -3.84 -28.59
N VAL A 322 -21.18 -4.74 -29.57
CA VAL A 322 -22.01 -5.95 -29.51
C VAL A 322 -21.22 -7.10 -28.88
N GLY A 323 -21.76 -7.65 -27.79
CA GLY A 323 -21.15 -8.74 -27.05
C GLY A 323 -20.42 -8.28 -25.78
N GLU A 324 -20.18 -9.22 -24.88
CA GLU A 324 -19.66 -8.97 -23.55
C GLU A 324 -18.68 -10.07 -23.15
N ILE A 325 -17.56 -9.68 -22.55
CA ILE A 325 -16.66 -10.55 -21.78
C ILE A 325 -16.95 -10.45 -20.28
N ARG A 326 -16.33 -11.33 -19.50
CA ARG A 326 -16.20 -11.23 -18.05
C ARG A 326 -14.75 -10.88 -17.71
N LEU A 327 -14.56 -9.81 -16.94
CA LEU A 327 -13.33 -9.59 -16.20
C LEU A 327 -13.34 -10.50 -14.98
N ILE A 328 -12.49 -11.53 -14.97
CA ILE A 328 -12.32 -12.48 -13.88
C ILE A 328 -11.14 -12.01 -13.02
N PRO A 329 -11.38 -11.54 -11.78
CA PRO A 329 -10.31 -11.08 -10.90
C PRO A 329 -9.32 -12.20 -10.58
N ASP A 330 -8.03 -11.91 -10.70
CA ASP A 330 -6.96 -12.77 -10.21
C ASP A 330 -6.61 -12.39 -8.77
N LEU A 331 -7.17 -13.15 -7.83
CA LEU A 331 -7.05 -12.85 -6.39
C LEU A 331 -5.62 -12.89 -5.87
N SER A 332 -4.67 -13.52 -6.59
CA SER A 332 -3.25 -13.47 -6.21
C SER A 332 -2.64 -12.07 -6.35
N THR A 333 -3.26 -11.23 -7.19
CA THR A 333 -2.88 -9.83 -7.44
C THR A 333 -3.67 -8.84 -6.59
N GLN A 334 -4.61 -9.30 -5.76
CA GLN A 334 -5.40 -8.41 -4.93
C GLN A 334 -4.50 -7.71 -3.90
N ARG A 335 -4.57 -6.39 -3.86
CA ARG A 335 -3.80 -5.55 -2.96
C ARG A 335 -4.67 -4.43 -2.38
N ARG A 336 -4.44 -4.10 -1.11
CA ARG A 336 -5.00 -2.90 -0.49
C ARG A 336 -4.26 -1.68 -0.98
N ILE A 337 -4.99 -0.62 -1.32
CA ILE A 337 -4.40 0.60 -1.84
C ILE A 337 -3.75 1.41 -0.70
N PRO A 338 -2.43 1.70 -0.73
CA PRO A 338 -1.77 2.38 0.39
C PRO A 338 -2.15 3.87 0.55
N TRP A 339 -2.59 4.53 -0.53
CA TRP A 339 -2.95 5.95 -0.53
C TRP A 339 -4.45 6.22 -0.28
N THR A 340 -5.28 5.18 -0.11
CA THR A 340 -6.69 5.33 0.30
C THR A 340 -7.14 4.17 1.19
N ASN A 341 -7.78 4.49 2.32
CA ASN A 341 -7.97 3.53 3.41
C ASN A 341 -9.12 2.54 3.22
N GLN A 342 -9.94 2.68 2.17
CA GLN A 342 -11.18 1.90 1.99
C GLN A 342 -11.27 1.24 0.61
N GLU A 343 -10.15 1.07 -0.08
CA GLU A 343 -10.15 0.50 -1.42
C GLU A 343 -9.08 -0.57 -1.61
N GLU A 344 -9.40 -1.52 -2.47
CA GLU A 344 -8.48 -2.52 -2.98
C GLU A 344 -8.41 -2.45 -4.50
N MET A 345 -7.35 -2.99 -5.07
CA MET A 345 -7.19 -3.20 -6.49
C MET A 345 -6.81 -4.64 -6.79
N VAL A 346 -7.27 -5.15 -7.91
CA VAL A 346 -7.04 -6.52 -8.38
C VAL A 346 -6.98 -6.52 -9.90
N LEU A 347 -5.97 -7.18 -10.48
CA LEU A 347 -5.87 -7.36 -11.93
C LEU A 347 -6.83 -8.48 -12.37
N ALA A 348 -7.35 -8.37 -13.59
CA ALA A 348 -8.30 -9.35 -14.11
C ALA A 348 -7.88 -9.95 -15.45
N ASP A 349 -8.22 -11.23 -15.61
CA ASP A 349 -8.21 -11.91 -16.90
C ASP A 349 -9.53 -11.65 -17.64
N MET A 350 -9.46 -11.59 -18.96
CA MET A 350 -10.65 -11.44 -19.82
C MET A 350 -11.13 -12.78 -20.33
N HIS A 351 -12.41 -13.08 -20.12
CA HIS A 351 -13.05 -14.35 -20.46
C HIS A 351 -14.29 -14.13 -21.32
N ILE A 352 -14.54 -14.98 -22.33
CA ILE A 352 -15.80 -14.97 -23.08
C ILE A 352 -16.96 -15.41 -22.17
N LYS A 353 -16.73 -16.47 -21.40
CA LYS A 353 -17.62 -17.01 -20.36
C LYS A 353 -16.78 -17.43 -19.16
N PRO A 354 -17.34 -17.51 -17.94
CA PRO A 354 -16.58 -18.01 -16.79
C PRO A 354 -15.86 -19.33 -17.10
N GLY A 355 -14.54 -19.37 -16.91
CA GLY A 355 -13.68 -20.51 -17.25
C GLY A 355 -13.13 -20.55 -18.69
N GLU A 356 -13.65 -19.75 -19.61
CA GLU A 356 -13.23 -19.71 -21.02
C GLU A 356 -12.48 -18.40 -21.32
N SER A 357 -11.15 -18.46 -21.41
CA SER A 357 -10.30 -17.29 -21.69
C SER A 357 -10.61 -16.68 -23.06
N TRP A 358 -10.61 -15.35 -23.12
CA TRP A 358 -10.77 -14.63 -24.38
C TRP A 358 -9.44 -14.47 -25.11
N GLU A 359 -9.44 -14.66 -26.43
CA GLU A 359 -8.24 -14.56 -27.27
C GLU A 359 -7.57 -13.17 -27.20
N ASN A 360 -8.35 -12.11 -27.01
CA ASN A 360 -7.87 -10.73 -26.90
C ASN A 360 -7.37 -10.37 -25.48
N CYS A 361 -7.29 -11.31 -24.53
CA CYS A 361 -6.77 -11.05 -23.19
C CYS A 361 -5.23 -10.86 -23.20
N PRO A 362 -4.68 -9.69 -22.83
CA PRO A 362 -3.22 -9.47 -22.82
C PRO A 362 -2.48 -10.38 -21.83
N ARG A 363 -3.00 -10.52 -20.61
CA ARG A 363 -2.47 -11.47 -19.60
C ARG A 363 -2.49 -12.91 -20.11
N GLY A 364 -3.55 -13.27 -20.83
CA GLY A 364 -3.68 -14.56 -21.50
C GLY A 364 -2.64 -14.78 -22.60
N ALA A 365 -2.34 -13.76 -23.40
CA ALA A 365 -1.31 -13.82 -24.43
C ALA A 365 0.09 -14.05 -23.85
N LEU A 366 0.46 -13.31 -22.80
CA LEU A 366 1.72 -13.51 -22.09
C LEU A 366 1.82 -14.94 -21.52
N ARG A 367 0.74 -15.42 -20.89
CA ARG A 367 0.69 -16.79 -20.32
C ARG A 367 0.86 -17.86 -21.39
N ARG A 368 0.29 -17.69 -22.59
CA ARG A 368 0.44 -18.63 -23.71
C ARG A 368 1.90 -18.74 -24.14
N VAL A 369 2.57 -17.63 -24.40
CA VAL A 369 3.97 -17.67 -24.87
C VAL A 369 4.94 -18.17 -23.80
N LEU A 370 4.72 -17.82 -22.53
CA LEU A 370 5.49 -18.39 -21.41
C LEU A 370 5.31 -19.90 -21.31
N LYS A 371 4.09 -20.40 -21.54
CA LYS A 371 3.81 -21.84 -21.56
C LYS A 371 4.57 -22.53 -22.71
N VAL A 372 4.54 -21.96 -23.91
CA VAL A 372 5.27 -22.50 -25.07
C VAL A 372 6.78 -22.56 -24.78
N LEU A 373 7.36 -21.49 -24.25
CA LEU A 373 8.78 -21.46 -23.88
C LEU A 373 9.13 -22.57 -22.87
N LYS A 374 8.27 -22.77 -21.87
CA LYS A 374 8.46 -23.83 -20.87
C LYS A 374 8.31 -25.22 -21.45
N ASP A 375 7.28 -25.47 -22.24
CA ASP A 375 6.97 -26.80 -22.79
C ASP A 375 8.02 -27.25 -23.82
N GLU A 376 8.45 -26.35 -24.71
CA GLU A 376 9.36 -26.68 -25.81
C GLU A 376 10.83 -26.69 -25.39
N PHE A 377 11.23 -25.79 -24.47
CA PHE A 377 12.65 -25.58 -24.14
C PHE A 377 12.98 -25.82 -22.66
N ASN A 378 11.97 -26.01 -21.81
CA ASN A 378 12.11 -26.04 -20.35
C ASN A 378 12.83 -24.79 -19.81
N LEU A 379 12.46 -23.63 -20.35
CA LEU A 379 12.98 -22.32 -19.96
C LEU A 379 11.88 -21.47 -19.31
N GLU A 380 12.30 -20.62 -18.38
CA GLU A 380 11.50 -19.61 -17.71
C GLU A 380 12.14 -18.25 -17.90
N ILE A 381 11.37 -17.17 -17.74
CA ILE A 381 11.88 -15.80 -17.87
C ILE A 381 11.61 -15.02 -16.60
N ASN A 382 12.65 -14.35 -16.12
CA ASN A 382 12.53 -13.26 -15.18
C ASN A 382 12.68 -11.92 -15.91
N ALA A 383 11.92 -10.93 -15.47
CA ALA A 383 11.97 -9.57 -15.99
C ALA A 383 12.09 -8.55 -14.86
N GLY A 384 12.76 -7.44 -15.12
CA GLY A 384 12.80 -6.25 -14.27
C GLY A 384 12.64 -5.00 -15.13
N PHE A 385 12.00 -3.97 -14.60
CA PHE A 385 11.73 -2.73 -15.34
C PHE A 385 12.41 -1.54 -14.69
N GLU A 386 13.08 -0.74 -15.51
CA GLU A 386 13.48 0.64 -15.20
C GLU A 386 12.42 1.54 -15.81
N ASN A 387 11.66 2.27 -14.99
CA ASN A 387 10.52 3.04 -15.45
C ASN A 387 10.79 4.54 -15.25
N GLU A 388 10.97 5.25 -16.35
CA GLU A 388 11.20 6.69 -16.37
C GLU A 388 9.87 7.45 -16.47
N PHE A 389 9.74 8.55 -15.75
CA PHE A 389 8.53 9.38 -15.75
C PHE A 389 8.84 10.83 -15.46
N TYR A 390 7.99 11.71 -15.97
CA TYR A 390 8.05 13.14 -15.66
C TYR A 390 7.07 13.49 -14.57
N MET A 391 7.52 14.29 -13.60
CA MET A 391 6.64 15.01 -12.68
C MET A 391 6.50 16.45 -13.13
N LEU A 392 5.26 16.85 -13.38
CA LEU A 392 4.88 18.17 -13.84
C LEU A 392 4.01 18.85 -12.79
N ARG A 393 3.94 20.17 -12.84
CA ARG A 393 3.02 20.98 -12.05
C ARG A 393 2.36 22.03 -12.90
N GLU A 394 1.14 22.40 -12.54
CA GLU A 394 0.43 23.47 -13.22
C GLU A 394 0.88 24.83 -12.66
N ARG A 395 1.22 25.77 -13.56
CA ARG A 395 1.45 27.19 -13.26
C ARG A 395 0.80 28.03 -14.34
N GLU A 396 -0.09 28.94 -13.93
CA GLU A 396 -0.79 29.86 -14.85
C GLU A 396 -1.54 29.13 -16.00
N GLY A 397 -2.02 27.91 -15.75
CA GLY A 397 -2.71 27.07 -16.75
C GLY A 397 -1.79 26.29 -17.68
N GLU A 398 -0.47 26.37 -17.48
CA GLU A 398 0.52 25.59 -18.24
C GLU A 398 1.18 24.51 -17.36
N LEU A 399 1.44 23.34 -17.96
CA LEU A 399 2.23 22.29 -17.34
C LEU A 399 3.71 22.64 -17.46
N VAL A 400 4.38 22.79 -16.33
CA VAL A 400 5.83 23.00 -16.26
C VAL A 400 6.50 21.89 -15.48
N PRO A 401 7.78 21.58 -15.74
CA PRO A 401 8.54 20.62 -14.95
C PRO A 401 8.51 20.90 -13.45
N PHE A 402 8.50 19.85 -12.65
CA PHE A 402 8.59 19.95 -11.19
C PHE A 402 9.92 20.61 -10.75
N ASP A 403 11.02 20.22 -11.40
CA ASP A 403 12.36 20.80 -11.25
C ASP A 403 13.09 20.82 -12.60
N SER A 404 14.34 21.30 -12.59
CA SER A 404 15.20 21.36 -13.79
C SER A 404 16.66 20.98 -13.47
N LYS A 405 16.86 20.11 -12.48
CA LYS A 405 18.17 19.66 -12.02
C LYS A 405 18.72 18.58 -12.96
N PRO A 406 20.06 18.46 -13.08
CA PRO A 406 20.67 17.52 -14.00
C PRO A 406 20.60 16.07 -13.48
N TYR A 407 20.89 15.14 -14.38
CA TYR A 407 21.03 13.70 -14.13
C TYR A 407 21.78 13.38 -12.83
N CYS A 408 21.23 12.47 -12.03
CA CYS A 408 21.79 12.01 -10.75
C CYS A 408 22.13 13.13 -9.74
N SER A 409 21.49 14.31 -9.84
CA SER A 409 21.72 15.40 -8.88
C SER A 409 21.10 15.11 -7.52
N THR A 410 21.91 15.15 -6.45
CA THR A 410 21.41 15.11 -5.06
C THR A 410 20.35 16.17 -4.82
N SER A 411 20.54 17.39 -5.32
CA SER A 411 19.56 18.47 -5.16
C SER A 411 18.25 18.26 -5.93
N GLY A 412 18.28 17.50 -7.03
CA GLY A 412 17.07 17.09 -7.76
C GLY A 412 16.31 16.02 -6.98
N PHE A 413 17.03 15.02 -6.47
CA PHE A 413 16.46 14.01 -5.60
C PHE A 413 15.85 14.62 -4.33
N ASP A 414 16.57 15.50 -3.63
CA ASP A 414 16.10 16.14 -2.39
C ASP A 414 14.80 16.94 -2.62
N ALA A 415 14.67 17.60 -3.78
CA ALA A 415 13.47 18.36 -4.13
C ALA A 415 12.23 17.47 -4.23
N ALA A 416 12.36 16.26 -4.77
CA ALA A 416 11.27 15.30 -4.94
C ALA A 416 11.19 14.24 -3.83
N SER A 417 12.14 14.20 -2.92
CA SER A 417 12.30 13.16 -1.90
C SER A 417 11.00 12.85 -1.14
N PRO A 418 10.18 13.83 -0.69
CA PRO A 418 8.91 13.53 -0.01
C PRO A 418 7.93 12.72 -0.86
N VAL A 419 7.87 12.99 -2.17
CA VAL A 419 6.98 12.28 -3.12
C VAL A 419 7.55 10.90 -3.42
N LEU A 420 8.86 10.82 -3.68
CA LEU A 420 9.56 9.59 -4.06
C LEU A 420 9.63 8.59 -2.91
N LEU A 421 9.81 9.05 -1.67
CA LEU A 421 9.75 8.21 -0.46
C LEU A 421 8.36 7.63 -0.23
N GLU A 422 7.30 8.41 -0.47
CA GLU A 422 5.93 7.90 -0.36
C GLU A 422 5.63 6.88 -1.48
N ILE A 423 6.10 7.13 -2.72
CA ILE A 423 6.01 6.17 -3.82
C ILE A 423 6.71 4.85 -3.45
N ALA A 424 7.97 4.92 -3.00
CA ALA A 424 8.75 3.75 -2.63
C ALA A 424 8.10 2.98 -1.47
N SER A 425 7.60 3.69 -0.45
CA SER A 425 6.91 3.09 0.69
C SER A 425 5.59 2.41 0.28
N ALA A 426 4.82 3.03 -0.59
CA ALA A 426 3.59 2.44 -1.11
C ALA A 426 3.87 1.19 -1.95
N LEU A 427 4.92 1.21 -2.79
CA LEU A 427 5.34 0.04 -3.56
C LEU A 427 5.84 -1.10 -2.68
N GLN A 428 6.61 -0.80 -1.64
CA GLN A 428 7.03 -1.77 -0.64
C GLN A 428 5.83 -2.46 0.02
N LEU A 429 4.81 -1.69 0.43
CA LEU A 429 3.57 -2.24 1.02
C LEU A 429 2.76 -3.11 0.04
N LEU A 430 2.87 -2.85 -1.25
CA LEU A 430 2.24 -3.66 -2.31
C LEU A 430 3.06 -4.92 -2.68
N GLY A 431 4.27 -5.06 -2.15
CA GLY A 431 5.20 -6.17 -2.41
C GLY A 431 6.06 -5.99 -3.66
N PHE A 432 6.30 -4.75 -4.10
CA PHE A 432 7.14 -4.42 -5.25
C PHE A 432 8.30 -3.51 -4.82
N PRO A 433 9.36 -4.06 -4.17
CA PRO A 433 10.46 -3.23 -3.67
C PRO A 433 11.16 -2.48 -4.80
N VAL A 434 11.53 -1.24 -4.50
CA VAL A 434 12.33 -0.37 -5.37
C VAL A 434 13.80 -0.66 -5.12
N GLU A 435 14.54 -1.01 -6.17
CA GLU A 435 15.99 -1.27 -6.10
C GLU A 435 16.80 0.03 -6.25
N GLN A 436 16.38 0.90 -7.16
CA GLN A 436 17.07 2.15 -7.45
C GLN A 436 16.07 3.25 -7.79
N LEU A 437 16.43 4.48 -7.39
CA LEU A 437 15.67 5.68 -7.73
C LEU A 437 16.65 6.85 -7.90
N HIS A 438 16.48 7.63 -8.96
CA HIS A 438 17.28 8.84 -9.18
C HIS A 438 16.57 9.89 -10.04
N ALA A 439 17.07 11.12 -9.99
CA ALA A 439 16.71 12.15 -10.95
C ALA A 439 17.34 11.80 -12.31
N GLU A 440 16.52 11.80 -13.35
CA GLU A 440 16.91 11.42 -14.70
C GLU A 440 17.34 12.68 -15.51
N SER A 441 17.71 12.50 -16.77
CA SER A 441 18.34 13.54 -17.58
C SER A 441 17.41 14.70 -17.98
N GLY A 442 16.10 14.45 -18.11
CA GLY A 442 15.09 15.44 -18.44
C GLY A 442 14.64 16.31 -17.27
N LYS A 443 14.06 17.48 -17.58
CA LYS A 443 13.61 18.43 -16.54
C LYS A 443 12.42 17.86 -15.79
N GLY A 444 12.58 17.60 -14.49
CA GLY A 444 11.55 16.97 -13.66
C GLY A 444 11.35 15.50 -14.00
N GLN A 445 12.33 14.86 -14.64
CA GLN A 445 12.33 13.44 -14.96
C GLN A 445 12.95 12.63 -13.83
N TYR A 446 12.37 11.46 -13.57
CA TYR A 446 12.84 10.53 -12.55
C TYR A 446 12.79 9.12 -13.11
N GLU A 447 13.72 8.28 -12.65
CA GLU A 447 13.72 6.85 -12.94
C GLU A 447 13.53 6.07 -11.64
N LEU A 448 12.69 5.04 -11.71
CA LEU A 448 12.48 4.07 -10.65
C LEU A 448 12.65 2.66 -11.21
N ALA A 449 13.59 1.90 -10.65
CA ALA A 449 13.85 0.51 -11.00
C ALA A 449 13.23 -0.44 -9.98
N LEU A 450 12.45 -1.40 -10.46
CA LEU A 450 11.85 -2.46 -9.64
C LEU A 450 12.75 -3.70 -9.60
N GLN A 451 12.70 -4.42 -8.48
CA GLN A 451 13.35 -5.73 -8.38
C GLN A 451 12.87 -6.68 -9.47
N HIS A 452 13.79 -7.41 -10.10
CA HIS A 452 13.44 -8.40 -11.10
C HIS A 452 12.69 -9.59 -10.46
N THR A 453 11.73 -10.16 -11.17
CA THR A 453 10.94 -11.30 -10.71
C THR A 453 10.44 -12.11 -11.89
N VAL A 454 9.66 -13.17 -11.66
CA VAL A 454 9.03 -13.96 -12.72
C VAL A 454 8.24 -13.04 -13.66
N CYS A 455 8.38 -13.26 -14.97
CA CYS A 455 7.91 -12.35 -16.02
C CYS A 455 6.47 -11.80 -15.82
N SER A 456 5.51 -12.67 -15.50
CA SER A 456 4.11 -12.25 -15.26
C SER A 456 3.98 -11.31 -14.06
N CYS A 457 4.71 -11.58 -12.96
CA CYS A 457 4.71 -10.75 -11.77
C CYS A 457 5.38 -9.40 -12.03
N ALA A 458 6.41 -9.35 -12.88
CA ALA A 458 7.07 -8.11 -13.28
C ALA A 458 6.13 -7.20 -14.09
N ALA A 459 5.33 -7.78 -15.00
CA ALA A 459 4.30 -7.06 -15.74
C ALA A 459 3.20 -6.50 -14.82
N ASP A 460 2.72 -7.31 -13.87
CA ASP A 460 1.75 -6.89 -12.85
C ASP A 460 2.33 -5.75 -11.99
N GLY A 461 3.59 -5.91 -11.55
CA GLY A 461 4.31 -4.92 -10.74
C GLY A 461 4.48 -3.57 -11.45
N LEU A 462 4.76 -3.56 -12.75
CA LEU A 462 4.86 -2.31 -13.53
C LEU A 462 3.53 -1.56 -13.57
N ILE A 463 2.39 -2.25 -13.66
CA ILE A 463 1.07 -1.62 -13.63
C ILE A 463 0.81 -1.00 -12.26
N PHE A 464 1.08 -1.73 -11.18
CA PHE A 464 0.96 -1.18 -9.83
C PHE A 464 1.89 0.01 -9.63
N ALA A 465 3.12 -0.04 -10.11
CA ALA A 465 4.07 1.08 -10.05
C ALA A 465 3.53 2.34 -10.71
N ARG A 466 2.99 2.23 -11.93
CA ARG A 466 2.40 3.37 -12.64
C ARG A 466 1.19 3.94 -11.91
N GLU A 467 0.31 3.09 -11.34
CA GLU A 467 -0.83 3.54 -10.53
C GLU A 467 -0.39 4.26 -9.25
N VAL A 468 0.62 3.72 -8.54
CA VAL A 468 1.17 4.32 -7.33
C VAL A 468 1.77 5.69 -7.63
N ILE A 469 2.65 5.76 -8.64
CA ILE A 469 3.34 6.99 -9.03
C ILE A 469 2.31 8.08 -9.38
N LYS A 470 1.30 7.76 -10.21
CA LYS A 470 0.22 8.71 -10.56
C LYS A 470 -0.58 9.16 -9.34
N ALA A 471 -0.94 8.24 -8.46
CA ALA A 471 -1.78 8.54 -7.31
C ALA A 471 -1.05 9.38 -6.27
N VAL A 472 0.19 9.02 -5.94
CA VAL A 472 1.02 9.76 -4.99
C VAL A 472 1.40 11.12 -5.56
N ALA A 473 1.84 11.22 -6.82
CA ALA A 473 2.10 12.52 -7.45
C ALA A 473 0.87 13.44 -7.37
N ARG A 474 -0.33 12.94 -7.69
CA ARG A 474 -1.58 13.69 -7.59
C ARG A 474 -1.89 14.15 -6.16
N LYS A 475 -1.65 13.29 -5.16
CA LYS A 475 -1.80 13.64 -3.74
C LYS A 475 -0.90 14.83 -3.35
N HIS A 476 0.28 14.94 -3.98
CA HIS A 476 1.23 16.05 -3.80
C HIS A 476 0.99 17.25 -4.74
N GLY A 477 -0.14 17.28 -5.46
CA GLY A 477 -0.47 18.37 -6.39
C GLY A 477 0.38 18.39 -7.66
N LEU A 478 0.96 17.24 -8.03
CA LEU A 478 1.75 17.04 -9.23
C LEU A 478 1.02 16.13 -10.21
N LEU A 479 1.44 16.19 -11.47
CA LEU A 479 1.01 15.27 -12.52
C LEU A 479 2.21 14.43 -12.93
N ALA A 480 2.13 13.11 -12.70
CA ALA A 480 3.11 12.18 -13.23
C ALA A 480 2.65 11.64 -14.59
N THR A 481 3.55 11.65 -15.57
CA THR A 481 3.30 11.15 -16.93
C THR A 481 4.40 10.18 -17.38
N PHE A 482 3.98 9.12 -18.06
CA PHE A 482 4.86 8.11 -18.67
C PHE A 482 4.97 8.25 -20.20
N VAL A 483 4.48 9.37 -20.74
CA VAL A 483 4.57 9.67 -22.18
C VAL A 483 6.04 9.73 -22.62
N PRO A 484 6.42 9.07 -23.74
CA PRO A 484 7.81 9.01 -24.20
C PRO A 484 8.45 10.38 -24.38
N LYS A 485 7.70 11.36 -24.91
CA LYS A 485 8.17 12.74 -25.09
C LYS A 485 7.04 13.71 -24.74
N TYR A 486 7.00 14.16 -23.47
CA TYR A 486 6.06 15.22 -23.07
C TYR A 486 6.45 16.58 -23.69
N ALA A 487 7.75 16.88 -23.76
CA ALA A 487 8.34 18.02 -24.45
C ALA A 487 9.27 17.53 -25.57
N LEU A 488 9.05 18.00 -26.80
CA LEU A 488 9.77 17.51 -27.98
C LEU A 488 11.24 17.91 -28.00
N ASP A 489 11.62 18.96 -27.26
CA ASP A 489 12.97 19.49 -27.13
C ASP A 489 13.75 18.99 -25.88
N ASP A 490 13.12 18.19 -25.01
CA ASP A 490 13.75 17.63 -23.80
C ASP A 490 14.19 16.16 -23.97
N TYR A 491 14.64 15.49 -22.91
CA TYR A 491 14.93 14.04 -22.98
C TYR A 491 13.65 13.18 -23.08
N GLY A 492 13.78 11.95 -23.54
CA GLY A 492 12.65 11.01 -23.61
C GLY A 492 12.55 10.11 -22.37
N SER A 493 11.35 9.61 -22.09
CA SER A 493 11.08 8.61 -21.04
C SER A 493 10.95 7.19 -21.61
N GLY A 494 11.83 6.30 -21.19
CA GLY A 494 11.78 4.86 -21.42
C GLY A 494 11.09 4.07 -20.32
N SER A 495 10.86 2.79 -20.60
CA SER A 495 10.49 1.78 -19.61
C SER A 495 11.31 0.52 -19.91
N HIS A 496 12.64 0.62 -19.82
CA HIS A 496 13.56 -0.44 -20.23
C HIS A 496 13.25 -1.75 -19.50
N VAL A 497 13.36 -2.87 -20.20
CA VAL A 497 13.12 -4.19 -19.63
C VAL A 497 14.37 -5.03 -19.64
N HIS A 498 14.80 -5.45 -18.46
CA HIS A 498 15.85 -6.43 -18.28
C HIS A 498 15.26 -7.82 -18.27
N LEU A 499 15.80 -8.72 -19.08
CA LEU A 499 15.34 -10.09 -19.25
C LEU A 499 16.44 -11.07 -18.90
N SER A 500 16.08 -12.09 -18.13
CA SER A 500 16.92 -13.25 -17.88
C SER A 500 16.21 -14.58 -18.13
N LEU A 501 16.90 -15.55 -18.75
CA LEU A 501 16.41 -16.92 -18.95
C LEU A 501 16.85 -17.81 -17.80
N TRP A 502 15.95 -18.67 -17.34
CA TRP A 502 16.16 -19.55 -16.20
C TRP A 502 15.77 -20.98 -16.52
N LYS A 503 16.52 -21.93 -15.94
CA LYS A 503 16.21 -23.36 -15.98
C LYS A 503 16.50 -23.97 -14.62
N ASN A 504 15.48 -24.57 -14.01
CA ASN A 504 15.59 -25.21 -12.70
C ASN A 504 16.17 -24.27 -11.62
N GLY A 505 15.79 -22.98 -11.63
CA GLY A 505 16.28 -21.99 -10.67
C GLY A 505 17.70 -21.46 -10.92
N VAL A 506 18.31 -21.78 -12.07
CA VAL A 506 19.63 -21.24 -12.47
C VAL A 506 19.48 -20.33 -13.68
N ASN A 507 20.14 -19.17 -13.66
CA ASN A 507 20.20 -18.26 -14.80
C ASN A 507 21.05 -18.89 -15.91
N VAL A 508 20.43 -19.10 -17.07
CA VAL A 508 21.04 -19.74 -18.24
C VAL A 508 21.36 -18.75 -19.37
N PHE A 509 21.32 -17.42 -19.14
CA PHE A 509 22.01 -16.50 -20.06
C PHE A 509 23.52 -16.60 -19.91
N MET A 510 24.00 -16.86 -18.71
CA MET A 510 25.42 -16.88 -18.40
C MET A 510 26.12 -18.02 -19.15
N GLY A 511 27.19 -17.71 -19.87
CA GLY A 511 28.09 -18.73 -20.41
C GLY A 511 28.66 -19.60 -19.28
N ALA A 512 28.69 -20.92 -19.50
CA ALA A 512 29.20 -21.89 -18.52
C ALA A 512 30.72 -22.11 -18.66
N SER A 513 31.33 -21.62 -19.75
CA SER A 513 32.72 -21.88 -20.11
C SER A 513 33.38 -20.67 -20.78
N GLY A 514 34.71 -20.55 -20.65
CA GLY A 514 35.50 -19.51 -21.34
C GLY A 514 35.53 -19.61 -22.88
N THR A 515 34.80 -20.56 -23.47
CA THR A 515 34.65 -20.76 -24.92
C THR A 515 33.31 -20.26 -25.47
N ASP A 516 32.41 -19.80 -24.62
CA ASP A 516 31.08 -19.32 -25.02
C ASP A 516 31.19 -17.95 -25.72
N ARG A 517 30.64 -17.84 -26.93
CA ARG A 517 30.70 -16.63 -27.75
C ARG A 517 30.03 -15.48 -26.99
N HIS A 518 30.73 -14.35 -26.85
CA HIS A 518 30.24 -13.16 -26.14
C HIS A 518 29.86 -13.35 -24.66
N GLY A 519 30.31 -14.43 -24.00
CA GLY A 519 30.04 -14.67 -22.58
C GLY A 519 28.61 -15.08 -22.26
N MET A 520 27.85 -15.53 -23.26
CA MET A 520 26.46 -15.96 -23.14
C MET A 520 26.30 -17.42 -23.54
N SER A 521 25.33 -18.11 -22.94
CA SER A 521 24.99 -19.47 -23.37
C SER A 521 24.38 -19.47 -24.77
N LYS A 522 24.46 -20.62 -25.45
CA LYS A 522 23.83 -20.83 -26.76
C LYS A 522 22.32 -20.52 -26.74
N ALA A 523 21.61 -20.94 -25.69
CA ALA A 523 20.17 -20.66 -25.58
C ALA A 523 19.90 -19.15 -25.41
N GLY A 524 20.76 -18.45 -24.68
CA GLY A 524 20.71 -17.00 -24.55
C GLY A 524 20.96 -16.27 -25.88
N GLU A 525 21.98 -16.70 -26.63
CA GLU A 525 22.31 -16.17 -27.95
C GLU A 525 21.14 -16.36 -28.93
N GLU A 526 20.62 -17.59 -29.05
CA GLU A 526 19.53 -17.93 -29.96
C GLU A 526 18.25 -17.15 -29.63
N PHE A 527 17.90 -17.06 -28.35
CA PHE A 527 16.74 -16.30 -27.91
C PHE A 527 16.88 -14.81 -28.28
N MET A 528 18.01 -14.18 -27.95
CA MET A 528 18.20 -12.75 -28.23
C MET A 528 18.44 -12.46 -29.71
N ALA A 529 18.95 -13.41 -30.49
CA ALA A 529 19.01 -13.31 -31.94
C ALA A 529 17.60 -13.25 -32.55
N GLY A 530 16.65 -14.05 -32.03
CA GLY A 530 15.24 -13.93 -32.36
C GLY A 530 14.66 -12.55 -32.01
N VAL A 531 14.90 -12.08 -30.78
CA VAL A 531 14.46 -10.74 -30.36
C VAL A 531 15.02 -9.64 -31.27
N LEU A 532 16.31 -9.71 -31.63
CA LEU A 532 16.93 -8.76 -32.55
C LEU A 532 16.30 -8.83 -33.95
N HIS A 533 16.10 -10.03 -34.48
CA HIS A 533 15.53 -10.24 -35.81
C HIS A 533 14.13 -9.62 -35.95
N HIS A 534 13.29 -9.82 -34.94
CA HIS A 534 11.91 -9.35 -34.92
C HIS A 534 11.74 -7.94 -34.33
N LEU A 535 12.81 -7.29 -33.87
CA LEU A 535 12.75 -6.01 -33.16
C LEU A 535 11.93 -4.92 -33.88
N PRO A 536 12.02 -4.75 -35.22
CA PRO A 536 11.18 -3.79 -35.93
C PRO A 536 9.66 -4.03 -35.77
N ALA A 537 9.23 -5.30 -35.70
CA ALA A 537 7.84 -5.66 -35.49
C ALA A 537 7.43 -5.59 -34.00
N ILE A 538 8.33 -5.94 -33.08
CA ILE A 538 8.13 -5.83 -31.63
C ILE A 538 7.78 -4.39 -31.23
N MET A 539 8.37 -3.38 -31.88
CA MET A 539 8.13 -1.97 -31.59
C MET A 539 6.67 -1.54 -31.72
N ALA A 540 5.84 -2.22 -32.52
CA ALA A 540 4.39 -1.94 -32.56
C ALA A 540 3.68 -2.23 -31.22
N PHE A 541 4.30 -3.04 -30.35
CA PHE A 541 3.83 -3.36 -29.00
C PHE A 541 4.55 -2.56 -27.91
N THR A 542 5.87 -2.36 -28.05
CA THR A 542 6.73 -1.75 -27.02
C THR A 542 6.93 -0.23 -27.18
N ALA A 543 6.64 0.29 -28.37
CA ALA A 543 6.64 1.71 -28.74
C ALA A 543 5.32 2.04 -29.47
N PRO A 544 4.17 2.00 -28.76
CA PRO A 544 2.85 1.83 -29.37
C PRO A 544 2.21 3.11 -29.93
N LEU A 545 2.81 4.28 -29.75
CA LEU A 545 2.25 5.57 -30.17
C LEU A 545 3.18 6.28 -31.15
N PRO A 546 2.68 7.19 -32.02
CA PRO A 546 3.56 8.02 -32.83
C PRO A 546 4.60 8.79 -31.98
N ASN A 547 4.22 9.27 -30.79
CA ASN A 547 5.10 9.94 -29.85
C ASN A 547 6.26 9.06 -29.33
N SER A 548 6.10 7.73 -29.34
CA SER A 548 7.18 6.79 -29.02
C SER A 548 8.37 6.95 -29.96
N TYR A 549 8.14 7.28 -31.22
CA TYR A 549 9.18 7.40 -32.23
C TYR A 549 9.89 8.76 -32.18
N ASP A 550 9.28 9.77 -31.56
CA ASP A 550 9.96 11.02 -31.21
C ASP A 550 11.05 10.80 -30.16
N ARG A 551 10.90 9.78 -29.30
CA ARG A 551 11.95 9.32 -28.37
C ARG A 551 13.06 8.55 -29.07
N ILE A 552 12.73 7.73 -30.08
CA ILE A 552 13.67 6.77 -30.70
C ILE A 552 14.49 7.44 -31.82
N GLN A 553 15.42 8.29 -31.39
CA GLN A 553 16.31 9.03 -32.26
C GLN A 553 17.78 8.64 -32.02
N PRO A 554 18.67 8.87 -33.01
CA PRO A 554 20.11 8.75 -32.78
C PRO A 554 20.55 9.69 -31.65
N ASP A 555 21.53 9.24 -30.86
CA ASP A 555 22.21 10.05 -29.83
C ASP A 555 21.30 10.52 -28.67
N THR A 556 20.18 9.82 -28.44
CA THR A 556 19.24 10.08 -27.34
C THR A 556 19.17 8.93 -26.34
N TRP A 557 20.15 8.02 -26.32
CA TRP A 557 20.16 6.83 -25.46
C TRP A 557 18.82 6.08 -25.51
N SER A 558 18.27 5.86 -26.70
CA SER A 558 16.98 5.14 -26.88
C SER A 558 17.08 3.91 -27.79
N GLY A 559 18.23 3.69 -28.43
CA GLY A 559 18.43 2.55 -29.33
C GLY A 559 17.81 2.76 -30.71
N ALA A 560 18.40 3.61 -31.55
CA ALA A 560 17.83 3.94 -32.87
C ALA A 560 18.22 2.98 -34.01
N TYR A 561 19.24 2.16 -33.84
CA TYR A 561 19.74 1.29 -34.92
C TYR A 561 19.47 -0.17 -34.60
N LEU A 562 19.17 -0.97 -35.63
CA LEU A 562 18.94 -2.41 -35.50
C LEU A 562 20.28 -3.10 -35.22
N CYS A 563 20.67 -3.12 -33.96
CA CYS A 563 21.92 -3.73 -33.50
C CYS A 563 21.80 -4.13 -32.02
N TRP A 564 22.83 -4.81 -31.53
CA TRP A 564 23.03 -5.03 -30.11
C TRP A 564 24.46 -4.66 -29.73
N GLY A 565 24.71 -4.42 -28.44
CA GLY A 565 26.05 -4.07 -27.97
C GLY A 565 26.30 -4.48 -26.53
N THR A 566 27.58 -4.65 -26.20
CA THR A 566 28.01 -4.95 -24.84
C THR A 566 28.15 -3.67 -24.05
N GLU A 567 27.35 -3.50 -23.00
CA GLU A 567 27.31 -2.28 -22.17
C GLU A 567 27.05 -0.97 -22.95
N ASN A 568 26.62 -1.06 -24.21
CA ASN A 568 26.39 0.07 -25.10
C ASN A 568 24.98 0.63 -24.92
N ARG A 569 24.84 1.75 -24.21
CA ARG A 569 23.54 2.40 -23.98
C ARG A 569 22.90 2.93 -25.27
N GLU A 570 23.61 3.10 -26.38
CA GLU A 570 22.99 3.52 -27.65
C GLU A 570 22.45 2.35 -28.49
N ALA A 571 22.68 1.10 -28.08
CA ALA A 571 22.07 -0.06 -28.71
C ALA A 571 20.67 -0.34 -28.12
N PRO A 572 19.68 -0.72 -28.94
CA PRO A 572 18.35 -1.07 -28.43
C PRO A 572 18.32 -2.38 -27.63
N LEU A 573 19.28 -3.28 -27.89
CA LEU A 573 19.53 -4.49 -27.13
C LEU A 573 20.93 -4.40 -26.53
N ARG A 574 21.02 -4.45 -25.21
CA ARG A 574 22.28 -4.27 -24.49
C ARG A 574 22.50 -5.42 -23.52
N THR A 575 23.68 -6.02 -23.50
CA THR A 575 24.03 -6.92 -22.41
C THR A 575 24.40 -6.08 -21.18
N ALA A 576 23.86 -6.44 -20.03
CA ALA A 576 24.24 -5.85 -18.76
C ALA A 576 25.11 -6.83 -17.96
N CYS A 577 26.16 -6.29 -17.33
CA CYS A 577 26.99 -6.99 -16.35
C CYS A 577 26.84 -6.25 -15.01
N PRO A 578 25.81 -6.57 -14.21
CA PRO A 578 25.54 -5.87 -12.97
C PRO A 578 26.67 -6.08 -11.95
N PRO A 579 26.83 -5.17 -10.97
CA PRO A 579 27.83 -5.31 -9.91
C PRO A 579 27.75 -6.68 -9.22
N GLY A 580 28.91 -7.32 -9.05
CA GLY A 580 29.01 -8.67 -8.46
C GLY A 580 29.03 -9.82 -9.47
N ILE A 581 28.79 -9.56 -10.76
CA ILE A 581 29.00 -10.55 -11.83
C ILE A 581 30.42 -10.39 -12.40
N PRO A 582 31.18 -11.48 -12.61
CA PRO A 582 32.49 -11.41 -13.25
C PRO A 582 32.41 -10.77 -14.64
N GLY A 583 33.34 -9.85 -14.91
CA GLY A 583 33.39 -9.15 -16.20
C GLY A 583 33.49 -10.12 -17.37
N GLY A 584 32.75 -9.81 -18.44
CA GLY A 584 32.68 -10.63 -19.65
C GLY A 584 31.66 -11.76 -19.61
N ILE A 585 30.87 -11.91 -18.53
CA ILE A 585 29.72 -12.82 -18.47
C ILE A 585 28.42 -12.02 -18.61
N VAL A 586 27.51 -12.52 -19.44
CA VAL A 586 26.20 -11.90 -19.65
C VAL A 586 25.19 -12.54 -18.70
N SER A 587 24.70 -11.78 -17.70
CA SER A 587 23.62 -12.24 -16.81
C SER A 587 22.22 -11.95 -17.36
N ASN A 588 22.08 -10.86 -18.12
CA ASN A 588 20.81 -10.41 -18.65
C ASN A 588 20.99 -9.49 -19.86
N PHE A 589 19.92 -9.36 -20.65
CA PHE A 589 19.79 -8.37 -21.70
C PHE A 589 18.79 -7.29 -21.30
N GLU A 590 19.07 -6.05 -21.68
CA GLU A 590 18.21 -4.89 -21.56
C GLU A 590 17.61 -4.58 -22.95
N VAL A 591 16.29 -4.52 -23.04
CA VAL A 591 15.56 -4.04 -24.22
C VAL A 591 15.13 -2.60 -23.97
N ARG A 592 15.74 -1.67 -24.71
CA ARG A 592 15.62 -0.22 -24.49
C ARG A 592 14.55 0.45 -25.34
N ALA A 593 14.17 -0.21 -26.44
CA ALA A 593 13.06 0.17 -27.31
C ALA A 593 11.71 -0.24 -26.68
N PHE A 594 11.48 0.19 -25.44
CA PHE A 594 10.27 -0.05 -24.65
C PHE A 594 9.96 1.23 -23.89
N ASP A 595 8.71 1.69 -23.94
CA ASP A 595 8.30 2.94 -23.29
C ASP A 595 7.08 2.81 -22.37
N GLY A 596 6.80 3.91 -21.67
CA GLY A 596 5.74 4.02 -20.67
C GLY A 596 4.31 3.86 -21.20
N CYS A 597 4.11 3.99 -22.52
CA CYS A 597 2.80 3.82 -23.15
C CYS A 597 2.51 2.36 -23.54
N ALA A 598 3.51 1.48 -23.52
CA ALA A 598 3.33 0.06 -23.82
C ALA A 598 2.45 -0.67 -22.80
N ASN A 599 1.61 -1.57 -23.30
CA ASN A 599 0.97 -2.61 -22.50
C ASN A 599 2.04 -3.64 -22.11
N PRO A 600 2.41 -3.78 -20.83
CA PRO A 600 3.54 -4.63 -20.44
C PRO A 600 3.35 -6.09 -20.83
N TYR A 601 2.12 -6.60 -20.77
CA TYR A 601 1.84 -7.98 -21.14
C TYR A 601 2.05 -8.22 -22.64
N LEU A 602 1.61 -7.30 -23.49
CA LEU A 602 1.78 -7.44 -24.95
C LEU A 602 3.22 -7.24 -25.37
N GLY A 603 3.92 -6.26 -24.79
CA GLY A 603 5.34 -6.02 -25.05
C GLY A 603 6.20 -7.23 -24.68
N LEU A 604 6.03 -7.76 -23.46
CA LEU A 604 6.71 -8.99 -23.04
C LEU A 604 6.29 -10.20 -23.89
N ALA A 605 5.01 -10.34 -24.22
CA ALA A 605 4.56 -11.45 -25.05
C ALA A 605 5.20 -11.44 -26.44
N ALA A 606 5.34 -10.27 -27.05
CA ALA A 606 6.02 -10.10 -28.33
C ALA A 606 7.51 -10.43 -28.23
N ILE A 607 8.21 -9.92 -27.21
CA ILE A 607 9.63 -10.24 -27.01
C ILE A 607 9.84 -11.75 -26.83
N ILE A 608 8.99 -12.41 -26.05
CA ILE A 608 9.09 -13.85 -25.79
C ILE A 608 8.74 -14.66 -27.04
N ALA A 609 7.72 -14.26 -27.81
CA ALA A 609 7.36 -14.90 -29.07
C ALA A 609 8.53 -14.86 -30.07
N ALA A 610 9.19 -13.71 -30.19
CA ALA A 610 10.38 -13.54 -31.03
C ALA A 610 11.56 -14.39 -30.54
N GLY A 611 11.79 -14.45 -29.23
CA GLY A 611 12.85 -15.29 -28.66
C GLY A 611 12.61 -16.78 -28.84
N ILE A 612 11.35 -17.24 -28.78
CA ILE A 612 10.96 -18.62 -29.11
C ILE A 612 11.30 -18.93 -30.57
N ASP A 613 11.04 -18.01 -31.51
CA ASP A 613 11.41 -18.21 -32.92
C ASP A 613 12.93 -18.30 -33.11
N GLY A 614 13.68 -17.46 -32.40
CA GLY A 614 15.14 -17.52 -32.37
C GLY A 614 15.67 -18.89 -31.92
N LEU A 615 15.08 -19.46 -30.85
CA LEU A 615 15.39 -20.80 -30.38
C LEU A 615 14.99 -21.88 -31.38
N ARG A 616 13.80 -21.79 -31.99
CA ARG A 616 13.30 -22.77 -32.99
C ARG A 616 14.16 -22.81 -34.25
N LYS A 617 14.64 -21.64 -34.70
CA LYS A 617 15.44 -21.49 -35.92
C LYS A 617 16.95 -21.53 -35.67
N HIS A 618 17.38 -21.62 -34.41
CA HIS A 618 18.79 -21.56 -34.02
C HIS A 618 19.50 -20.32 -34.60
N LEU A 619 18.86 -19.15 -34.46
CA LEU A 619 19.43 -17.90 -34.97
C LEU A 619 20.70 -17.51 -34.21
N CYS A 620 21.64 -16.86 -34.89
CA CYS A 620 22.88 -16.40 -34.26
C CYS A 620 22.88 -14.88 -34.16
N LEU A 621 23.41 -14.35 -33.05
CA LEU A 621 23.64 -12.92 -32.94
C LEU A 621 24.80 -12.51 -33.88
N PRO A 622 24.70 -11.33 -34.54
CA PRO A 622 25.84 -10.73 -35.22
C PRO A 622 26.88 -10.28 -34.19
N ASP A 623 28.05 -9.81 -34.63
CA ASP A 623 29.01 -9.23 -33.70
C ASP A 623 28.47 -7.95 -33.03
N PRO A 624 28.76 -7.72 -31.72
CA PRO A 624 28.24 -6.58 -30.98
C PRO A 624 28.86 -5.27 -31.46
N ILE A 625 28.04 -4.22 -31.47
CA ILE A 625 28.50 -2.86 -31.75
C ILE A 625 29.11 -2.25 -30.48
N LYS A 626 30.40 -1.94 -30.55
CA LYS A 626 31.19 -1.37 -29.44
C LYS A 626 31.31 0.16 -29.47
N THR A 627 31.01 0.78 -30.61
CA THR A 627 31.02 2.24 -30.79
C THR A 627 29.61 2.80 -30.70
N ASN A 628 29.45 4.12 -30.82
CA ASN A 628 28.13 4.69 -31.03
C ASN A 628 27.57 4.18 -32.38
N PRO A 629 26.36 3.57 -32.42
CA PRO A 629 25.72 3.15 -33.67
C PRO A 629 25.46 4.30 -34.66
N SER A 630 25.32 5.54 -34.21
CA SER A 630 25.11 6.71 -35.10
C SER A 630 26.31 6.96 -36.01
N ASP A 631 27.53 6.70 -35.54
CA ASP A 631 28.76 6.74 -36.34
C ASP A 631 28.77 5.70 -37.49
N LEU A 632 27.88 4.72 -37.42
CA LEU A 632 27.75 3.61 -38.37
C LEU A 632 26.44 3.69 -39.17
N ALA A 633 25.77 4.84 -39.22
CA ALA A 633 24.44 4.98 -39.85
C ALA A 633 24.33 4.51 -41.31
N GLY A 634 25.44 4.52 -42.06
CA GLY A 634 25.49 3.99 -43.44
C GLY A 634 25.70 2.47 -43.54
N LYS A 635 25.98 1.81 -42.43
CA LYS A 635 26.23 0.35 -42.33
C LYS A 635 25.17 -0.37 -41.52
N LEU A 636 24.53 0.33 -40.58
CA LEU A 636 23.47 -0.21 -39.73
C LEU A 636 22.10 0.24 -40.25
N GLN A 637 21.16 -0.69 -40.26
CA GLN A 637 19.77 -0.39 -40.56
C GLN A 637 19.16 0.43 -39.41
N ARG A 638 18.38 1.47 -39.72
CA ARG A 638 17.57 2.16 -38.72
C ARG A 638 16.40 1.26 -38.28
N LEU A 639 16.13 1.23 -36.98
CA LEU A 639 14.81 0.80 -36.50
C LEU A 639 13.70 1.67 -37.10
N PRO A 640 12.45 1.18 -37.14
CA PRO A 640 11.29 1.97 -37.54
C PRO A 640 11.33 3.41 -36.99
N LYS A 641 11.17 4.39 -37.87
CA LYS A 641 11.16 5.82 -37.56
C LYS A 641 9.76 6.34 -37.25
N SER A 642 8.74 5.51 -37.42
CA SER A 642 7.36 5.84 -37.15
C SER A 642 6.57 4.59 -36.75
N LEU A 643 5.41 4.82 -36.12
CA LEU A 643 4.50 3.74 -35.79
C LEU A 643 4.02 3.00 -37.05
N ALA A 644 3.86 3.69 -38.18
CA ALA A 644 3.51 3.09 -39.45
C ALA A 644 4.55 2.06 -39.93
N GLU A 645 5.85 2.39 -39.86
CA GLU A 645 6.92 1.47 -40.25
C GLU A 645 6.99 0.22 -39.34
N SER A 646 6.74 0.37 -38.04
CA SER A 646 6.66 -0.78 -37.13
C SER A 646 5.43 -1.65 -37.42
N LEU A 647 4.31 -1.03 -37.79
CA LEU A 647 3.08 -1.73 -38.13
C LEU A 647 3.23 -2.51 -39.44
N GLU A 648 3.92 -1.95 -40.44
CA GLU A 648 4.30 -2.66 -41.67
C GLU A 648 5.22 -3.85 -41.38
N SER A 649 6.17 -3.68 -40.45
CA SER A 649 7.06 -4.77 -40.02
C SER A 649 6.24 -5.88 -39.35
N LEU A 650 5.32 -5.53 -38.46
CA LEU A 650 4.39 -6.47 -37.81
C LEU A 650 3.40 -7.14 -38.78
N GLN A 651 3.10 -6.52 -39.92
CA GLN A 651 2.26 -7.13 -40.95
C GLN A 651 2.97 -8.25 -41.70
N LYS A 652 4.30 -8.18 -41.83
CA LYS A 652 5.13 -9.16 -42.54
C LYS A 652 5.61 -10.30 -41.64
N ASP A 653 5.27 -10.25 -40.36
CA ASP A 653 5.82 -11.12 -39.34
C ASP A 653 4.76 -12.07 -38.75
N ASP A 654 4.72 -13.29 -39.27
CA ASP A 654 3.68 -14.27 -38.95
C ASP A 654 3.84 -14.90 -37.57
N ILE A 655 5.02 -14.83 -36.93
CA ILE A 655 5.25 -15.50 -35.64
C ILE A 655 4.28 -15.01 -34.55
N PHE A 656 3.96 -13.71 -34.56
CA PHE A 656 3.05 -13.11 -33.59
C PHE A 656 1.62 -13.59 -33.80
N LYS A 657 1.22 -13.87 -35.05
CA LYS A 657 -0.08 -14.47 -35.34
C LYS A 657 -0.18 -15.86 -34.71
N ASP A 658 0.86 -16.66 -34.86
CA ASP A 658 0.90 -18.04 -34.40
C ASP A 658 0.98 -18.15 -32.87
N LEU A 659 1.82 -17.34 -32.22
CA LEU A 659 2.08 -17.44 -30.78
C LEU A 659 1.17 -16.56 -29.92
N MET A 660 0.79 -15.37 -30.39
CA MET A 660 -0.07 -14.44 -29.62
C MET A 660 -1.54 -14.54 -30.02
N GLY A 661 -1.85 -14.98 -31.24
CA GLY A 661 -3.21 -15.21 -31.74
C GLY A 661 -3.71 -14.12 -32.69
N GLU A 662 -4.34 -14.56 -33.78
CA GLU A 662 -4.77 -13.70 -34.90
C GLU A 662 -5.76 -12.60 -34.51
N LYS A 663 -6.76 -12.90 -33.67
CA LYS A 663 -7.77 -11.91 -33.28
C LYS A 663 -7.18 -10.77 -32.47
N LEU A 664 -6.28 -11.08 -31.52
CA LEU A 664 -5.55 -10.09 -30.75
C LEU A 664 -4.67 -9.23 -31.64
N LEU A 665 -3.93 -9.87 -32.56
CA LEU A 665 -3.08 -9.16 -33.50
C LEU A 665 -3.87 -8.21 -34.39
N THR A 666 -5.05 -8.64 -34.85
CA THR A 666 -5.98 -7.80 -35.63
C THR A 666 -6.41 -6.58 -34.82
N ALA A 667 -6.82 -6.78 -33.56
CA ALA A 667 -7.25 -5.69 -32.69
C ALA A 667 -6.12 -4.67 -32.44
N VAL A 668 -4.90 -5.14 -32.15
CA VAL A 668 -3.72 -4.27 -31.96
C VAL A 668 -3.42 -3.48 -33.24
N LYS A 669 -3.34 -4.15 -34.40
CA LYS A 669 -3.08 -3.50 -35.69
C LYS A 669 -4.13 -2.41 -36.00
N GLY A 670 -5.40 -2.69 -35.74
CA GLY A 670 -6.49 -1.74 -35.91
C GLY A 670 -6.37 -0.49 -35.02
N VAL A 671 -6.03 -0.68 -33.74
CA VAL A 671 -5.79 0.43 -32.81
C VAL A 671 -4.62 1.29 -33.29
N ARG A 672 -3.48 0.69 -33.65
CA ARG A 672 -2.31 1.44 -34.16
C ARG A 672 -2.62 2.23 -35.41
N LYS A 673 -3.37 1.65 -36.35
CA LYS A 673 -3.76 2.35 -37.58
C LYS A 673 -4.63 3.57 -37.31
N ALA A 674 -5.59 3.46 -36.38
CA ALA A 674 -6.41 4.58 -35.97
C ALA A 674 -5.59 5.68 -35.27
N GLU A 675 -4.60 5.30 -34.45
CA GLU A 675 -3.69 6.25 -33.79
C GLU A 675 -2.81 6.99 -34.81
N ILE A 676 -2.25 6.27 -35.80
CA ILE A 676 -1.51 6.87 -36.91
C ILE A 676 -2.37 7.91 -37.65
N ASP A 677 -3.59 7.53 -38.04
CA ASP A 677 -4.49 8.41 -38.78
C ASP A 677 -4.88 9.65 -37.97
N PHE A 678 -5.16 9.49 -36.68
CA PHE A 678 -5.58 10.61 -35.84
C PHE A 678 -4.44 11.61 -35.59
N TYR A 679 -3.26 11.15 -35.14
CA TYR A 679 -2.17 12.06 -34.80
C TYR A 679 -1.52 12.70 -36.03
N SER A 680 -1.57 12.05 -37.19
CA SER A 680 -1.13 12.68 -38.45
C SER A 680 -2.01 13.84 -38.91
N LYS A 681 -3.29 13.87 -38.49
CA LYS A 681 -4.25 14.94 -38.83
C LYS A 681 -4.40 16.01 -37.76
N ASN A 682 -3.89 15.77 -36.55
CA ASN A 682 -4.09 16.62 -35.39
C ASN A 682 -2.75 16.94 -34.71
N GLU A 683 -1.97 17.80 -35.36
CA GLU A 683 -0.71 18.30 -34.80
C GLU A 683 -0.94 18.92 -33.41
N GLY A 684 -0.13 18.51 -32.42
CA GLY A 684 -0.27 18.95 -31.03
C GLY A 684 -1.22 18.11 -30.15
N ALA A 685 -2.02 17.19 -30.71
CA ALA A 685 -2.87 16.31 -29.91
C ALA A 685 -2.07 15.39 -28.96
N TYR A 686 -0.78 15.15 -29.25
CA TYR A 686 0.12 14.41 -28.35
C TYR A 686 0.21 15.04 -26.95
N LYS A 687 0.00 16.35 -26.80
CA LYS A 687 -0.01 17.03 -25.49
C LYS A 687 -1.12 16.49 -24.58
N ARG A 688 -2.22 15.96 -25.14
CA ARG A 688 -3.29 15.34 -24.35
C ARG A 688 -2.86 14.00 -23.75
N LEU A 689 -1.91 13.31 -24.37
CA LEU A 689 -1.38 12.04 -23.86
C LEU A 689 -0.79 12.20 -22.46
N VAL A 690 -0.23 13.38 -22.16
CA VAL A 690 0.38 13.71 -20.85
C VAL A 690 -0.59 13.52 -19.69
N HIS A 691 -1.89 13.75 -19.92
CA HIS A 691 -2.92 13.55 -18.89
C HIS A 691 -3.44 12.10 -18.82
N ILE A 692 -3.14 11.28 -19.83
CA ILE A 692 -3.65 9.91 -20.00
C ILE A 692 -2.61 8.90 -19.47
N TYR A 693 -1.39 8.99 -20.00
CA TYR A 693 -0.24 8.15 -19.65
C TYR A 693 0.64 8.89 -18.68
#